data_AF-A0A818S8U7-F1
#
_entry.id   AF-A0A818S8U7-F1
#
_cell.length_a   1.000
_cell.length_b   1.000
_cell.length_c   1.000
_cell.angle_alpha   90.00
_cell.angle_beta   90.00
_cell.angle_gamma   90.00
#
_symmetry.space_group_name_H-M   'P 1'
#
loop_
_entity.id
_entity.type
_entity.pdbx_description
1 polymer ?
#
loop_
_entity_poly.entity_id
_entity_poly.type
_entity_poly.pdbx_seq_one_letter_code
_entity_poly.pdbx_strand_id
1 'polypeptide(L)'
;MSNNSTASTTCNGTTSNNYLSFSMSASMSIDTLSQKSLKWQVALQVIYVSLSTLQFITATICNLLTIETVLQKTIRITSLGVYLIVFSFASLIGMIMLYFRIIVTLFFNEELDKNSLIHCRIITTIFSSTLILCLWTGAFVSIERVLIQLYGYSLYRSRKYAILISVLLIFLTAAANITTFIGWQTAVHPIVPSMRLCKFRQFSAHWKLVDEITNSMYIHYVIPLILHVLSTVCVLIDIIRHKIILTDAKRCEWSKIMCQQLKKHKSFFIPPIVILIDVRVPPDAIDGFADFLTSDGVKIEYVVHIADIGAMIERQRILHSLPQSSSKGNDFAYDKYHTVEEIHAWVDQMVATYPEMATSFTVGKSYENRDMKGFKISSTKMATKRDGTKAASKKAVWWDGGIHAREWISPATVIYIAYTLLSKYGQDPTITHLVDQFDYYILPVFNVDGYAYTWTKDRLWRKTRSKTSVPLCYGADPNRNWDYHWCESGASHDPCSDTFCGEKVFSEIETAQVAKFITDQQNTIVHYINFHSYSQLWMSPWGYTTLRPPQFKLQDDGSIQAVNALRAVHGTQYQHGAIAQIIYVASGSTADWTYGVANVTFSYGVELRDTVIPNIPTDAQWTQNGIIVAGGHGEGSATNQLNFPCGLFLDGDKTMFIADCGNDRIIQWKMGDTDGRVVAGGTGGGSQLKQLNCPTNVLIDKQVDSLIISDRANRRVMRWFRRSDTTQGEILIDNISCRGLAMDDQRYLYISDVDKHEVRRYQIGEKNGTLVAGGHGKGDGLNQLNCPTYIFVDSQQTVYVSDHNNHRVMKWNKNATEGILIAGGQGNGNALTQLYWPQGLLVDTLDTLYVVDSMNNRVMRWPTGAKEGSAIVGGNGWGKYANQFDNPRDLSFDRQGNLYVTDMVNHRVQQFSIE
;
A
#
# COMPACT_ATOMS: atom_id res chain seq x y z
N MET A 1 13.93 43.10 -35.06
CA MET A 1 13.08 43.75 -36.07
C MET A 1 11.99 42.76 -36.46
N SER A 2 10.69 43.07 -36.56
CA SER A 2 9.86 44.09 -35.89
C SER A 2 8.43 44.01 -36.46
N ASN A 3 7.43 44.22 -35.59
CA ASN A 3 6.05 44.62 -35.90
C ASN A 3 5.06 43.62 -36.55
N ASN A 4 4.20 43.06 -35.68
CA ASN A 4 2.75 43.28 -35.64
C ASN A 4 2.05 44.00 -36.82
N SER A 5 0.85 43.53 -37.17
CA SER A 5 -0.34 44.40 -37.24
C SER A 5 -1.65 43.61 -37.01
N THR A 6 -2.54 44.14 -36.18
CA THR A 6 -3.89 43.64 -35.88
C THR A 6 -4.97 44.38 -36.66
N ALA A 7 -6.16 43.78 -36.90
CA ALA A 7 -7.48 44.44 -36.74
C ALA A 7 -8.66 43.49 -37.02
N SER A 8 -9.86 43.87 -36.58
CA SER A 8 -11.16 43.20 -36.76
C SER A 8 -12.23 44.22 -37.18
N THR A 9 -13.34 43.78 -37.82
CA THR A 9 -14.74 44.22 -37.50
C THR A 9 -15.87 43.57 -38.36
N THR A 10 -16.72 42.79 -37.68
CA THR A 10 -18.22 42.82 -37.64
C THR A 10 -19.14 43.14 -38.86
N CYS A 11 -20.06 42.18 -39.09
CA CYS A 11 -21.54 42.28 -39.11
C CYS A 11 -22.38 43.00 -40.20
N ASN A 12 -23.30 42.23 -40.81
CA ASN A 12 -24.78 42.38 -40.87
C ASN A 12 -25.35 41.09 -41.55
N GLY A 13 -26.61 40.63 -41.49
CA GLY A 13 -27.95 41.18 -41.18
C GLY A 13 -28.92 40.70 -42.30
N THR A 14 -30.24 40.49 -42.17
CA THR A 14 -31.20 40.56 -41.03
C THR A 14 -32.58 39.97 -41.47
N THR A 15 -33.60 40.05 -40.60
CA THR A 15 -35.07 39.84 -40.81
C THR A 15 -35.63 38.41 -40.73
N SER A 16 -36.72 38.03 -40.01
CA SER A 16 -37.74 38.65 -39.09
C SER A 16 -39.16 38.93 -39.63
N ASN A 17 -40.20 38.43 -38.92
CA ASN A 17 -41.47 39.11 -38.50
C ASN A 17 -42.69 38.13 -38.36
N ASN A 18 -43.77 38.41 -37.59
CA ASN A 18 -43.93 39.05 -36.26
C ASN A 18 -45.40 38.91 -35.73
N TYR A 19 -45.76 39.68 -34.68
CA TYR A 19 -47.09 39.92 -34.05
C TYR A 19 -47.47 38.93 -32.92
N LEU A 20 -47.48 39.27 -31.61
CA LEU A 20 -48.18 40.31 -30.78
C LEU A 20 -49.47 39.73 -30.10
N SER A 21 -49.84 40.02 -28.83
CA SER A 21 -49.40 41.04 -27.83
C SER A 21 -49.89 40.76 -26.38
N PHE A 22 -49.31 41.45 -25.37
CA PHE A 22 -49.75 41.62 -23.95
C PHE A 22 -49.68 40.39 -23.00
N SER A 23 -49.49 40.50 -21.65
CA SER A 23 -49.23 41.63 -20.72
C SER A 23 -48.33 41.20 -19.52
N MET A 24 -48.02 42.11 -18.57
CA MET A 24 -47.07 41.91 -17.46
C MET A 24 -47.62 41.09 -16.26
N SER A 25 -46.81 40.20 -15.70
CA SER A 25 -46.61 40.02 -14.23
C SER A 25 -45.39 39.13 -13.97
N ALA A 26 -44.86 39.12 -12.73
CA ALA A 26 -43.62 38.41 -12.38
C ALA A 26 -43.87 37.20 -11.48
N SER A 27 -43.19 36.08 -11.75
CA SER A 27 -42.95 34.98 -10.80
C SER A 27 -41.81 34.06 -11.29
N MET A 28 -41.33 33.18 -10.41
CA MET A 28 -40.11 32.39 -10.58
C MET A 28 -40.29 31.09 -11.37
N SER A 29 -39.18 30.50 -11.80
CA SER A 29 -39.09 29.23 -12.54
C SER A 29 -39.80 28.06 -11.84
N ILE A 30 -40.64 27.36 -12.61
CA ILE A 30 -41.11 26.02 -12.27
C ILE A 30 -39.94 25.04 -12.47
N ASP A 31 -39.39 24.50 -11.37
CA ASP A 31 -38.87 23.11 -11.30
C ASP A 31 -38.47 22.66 -9.87
N THR A 32 -39.29 22.99 -8.86
CA THR A 32 -39.05 22.59 -7.45
C THR A 32 -40.26 21.92 -6.76
N LEU A 33 -41.31 21.59 -7.52
CA LEU A 33 -42.59 21.09 -6.98
C LEU A 33 -42.80 19.56 -7.04
N SER A 34 -42.08 18.84 -7.90
CA SER A 34 -42.24 17.38 -8.05
C SER A 34 -41.74 16.56 -6.86
N GLN A 35 -40.71 17.02 -6.14
CA GLN A 35 -40.19 16.31 -4.95
C GLN A 35 -40.87 16.68 -3.62
N LYS A 36 -41.62 17.78 -3.54
CA LYS A 36 -42.33 18.18 -2.30
C LYS A 36 -43.70 17.51 -2.15
N SER A 37 -44.41 17.25 -3.24
CA SER A 37 -45.70 16.52 -3.22
C SER A 37 -45.54 15.09 -2.72
N LEU A 38 -44.55 14.35 -3.25
CA LEU A 38 -44.28 12.96 -2.90
C LEU A 38 -43.98 12.78 -1.39
N LYS A 39 -43.23 13.72 -0.79
CA LYS A 39 -42.92 13.71 0.64
C LYS A 39 -44.16 13.88 1.52
N TRP A 40 -45.12 14.73 1.12
CA TRP A 40 -46.40 14.89 1.83
C TRP A 40 -47.34 13.69 1.65
N GLN A 41 -47.36 13.04 0.48
CA GLN A 41 -48.13 11.81 0.27
C GLN A 41 -47.63 10.66 1.16
N VAL A 42 -46.31 10.45 1.25
CA VAL A 42 -45.72 9.45 2.15
C VAL A 42 -46.03 9.76 3.62
N ALA A 43 -45.92 11.04 4.04
CA ALA A 43 -46.28 11.44 5.40
C ALA A 43 -47.76 11.14 5.73
N LEU A 44 -48.69 11.44 4.82
CA LEU A 44 -50.11 11.13 4.97
C LEU A 44 -50.38 9.62 5.02
N GLN A 45 -49.69 8.80 4.21
CA GLN A 45 -49.81 7.34 4.28
C GLN A 45 -49.30 6.78 5.62
N VAL A 46 -48.18 7.27 6.15
CA VAL A 46 -47.66 6.86 7.47
C VAL A 46 -48.64 7.24 8.59
N ILE A 47 -49.24 8.43 8.54
CA ILE A 47 -50.28 8.86 9.50
C ILE A 47 -51.52 7.96 9.39
N TYR A 48 -51.96 7.62 8.18
CA TYR A 48 -53.12 6.75 7.95
C TYR A 48 -52.89 5.31 8.46
N VAL A 49 -51.69 4.76 8.24
CA VAL A 49 -51.29 3.45 8.79
C VAL A 49 -51.21 3.50 10.32
N SER A 50 -50.73 4.61 10.90
CA SER A 50 -50.66 4.77 12.36
C SER A 50 -52.07 4.83 13.00
N LEU A 51 -53.00 5.56 12.38
CA LEU A 51 -54.39 5.71 12.86
C LEU A 51 -55.21 4.42 12.71
N SER A 52 -55.04 3.68 11.61
CA SER A 52 -55.70 2.38 11.43
C SER A 52 -55.12 1.31 12.38
N THR A 53 -53.80 1.35 12.65
CA THR A 53 -53.19 0.52 13.70
C THR A 53 -53.75 0.86 15.09
N LEU A 54 -53.97 2.15 15.39
CA LEU A 54 -54.57 2.58 16.65
C LEU A 54 -56.02 2.08 16.81
N GLN A 55 -56.83 2.09 15.75
CA GLN A 55 -58.18 1.48 15.74
C GLN A 55 -58.13 -0.04 15.98
N PHE A 56 -57.16 -0.75 15.38
CA PHE A 56 -57.01 -2.19 15.59
C PHE A 56 -56.64 -2.52 17.05
N ILE A 57 -55.77 -1.71 17.67
CA ILE A 57 -55.36 -1.87 19.07
C ILE A 57 -56.53 -1.57 20.01
N THR A 58 -57.31 -0.50 19.81
CA THR A 58 -58.46 -0.20 20.68
C THR A 58 -59.57 -1.25 20.53
N ALA A 59 -59.86 -1.74 19.33
CA ALA A 59 -60.78 -2.86 19.13
C ALA A 59 -60.31 -4.14 19.85
N THR A 60 -59.01 -4.44 19.81
CA THR A 60 -58.42 -5.59 20.52
C THR A 60 -58.56 -5.44 22.05
N ILE A 61 -58.34 -4.25 22.59
CA ILE A 61 -58.48 -3.96 24.03
C ILE A 61 -59.96 -4.05 24.47
N CYS A 62 -60.91 -3.56 23.67
CA CYS A 62 -62.33 -3.73 23.95
C CYS A 62 -62.76 -5.21 23.97
N ASN A 63 -62.25 -6.03 23.04
CA ASN A 63 -62.54 -7.46 23.01
C ASN A 63 -61.94 -8.20 24.23
N LEU A 64 -60.74 -7.82 24.67
CA LEU A 64 -60.14 -8.36 25.90
C LEU A 64 -60.95 -8.01 27.16
N LEU A 65 -61.43 -6.76 27.26
CA LEU A 65 -62.26 -6.31 28.40
C LEU A 65 -63.65 -6.97 28.45
N THR A 66 -64.19 -7.47 27.33
CA THR A 66 -65.46 -8.23 27.33
C THR A 66 -65.32 -9.69 27.74
N ILE A 67 -64.14 -10.31 27.55
CA ILE A 67 -63.89 -11.73 27.85
C ILE A 67 -63.83 -12.02 29.36
N GLU A 68 -63.50 -11.02 30.19
CA GLU A 68 -63.35 -11.20 31.65
C GLU A 68 -64.68 -11.39 32.41
N THR A 69 -65.83 -11.29 31.74
CA THR A 69 -67.17 -11.42 32.36
C THR A 69 -67.60 -12.86 32.67
N VAL A 70 -66.86 -13.88 32.18
CA VAL A 70 -67.26 -15.31 32.28
C VAL A 70 -66.60 -16.05 33.45
N LEU A 71 -65.54 -15.52 34.08
CA LEU A 71 -64.78 -16.24 35.12
C LEU A 71 -64.79 -15.64 36.54
N GLN A 72 -65.82 -14.85 36.91
CA GLN A 72 -66.00 -14.44 38.31
C GLN A 72 -66.61 -15.56 39.18
N LYS A 73 -65.79 -16.54 39.60
CA LYS A 73 -66.03 -17.31 40.83
C LYS A 73 -64.73 -17.61 41.58
N THR A 74 -64.66 -17.11 42.82
CA THR A 74 -63.60 -17.29 43.84
C THR A 74 -62.47 -16.26 43.79
N ILE A 75 -61.98 -15.89 44.98
CA ILE A 75 -60.88 -14.96 45.31
C ILE A 75 -61.17 -13.47 45.06
N ARG A 76 -61.30 -12.71 46.15
CA ARG A 76 -61.25 -11.23 46.19
C ARG A 76 -59.81 -10.75 46.51
N ILE A 77 -59.56 -9.45 46.38
CA ILE A 77 -58.36 -8.70 46.82
C ILE A 77 -57.15 -8.76 45.86
N THR A 78 -57.30 -8.15 44.67
CA THR A 78 -56.17 -7.69 43.82
C THR A 78 -56.44 -6.38 43.06
N SER A 79 -57.65 -5.82 43.12
CA SER A 79 -58.14 -4.78 42.20
C SER A 79 -57.53 -3.38 42.34
N LEU A 80 -56.80 -3.07 43.42
CA LEU A 80 -56.18 -1.75 43.60
C LEU A 80 -54.80 -1.63 42.91
N GLY A 81 -54.05 -2.72 42.83
CA GLY A 81 -52.69 -2.72 42.24
C GLY A 81 -52.71 -2.55 40.71
N VAL A 82 -53.67 -3.20 40.03
CA VAL A 82 -53.79 -3.16 38.57
C VAL A 82 -54.07 -1.74 38.06
N TYR A 83 -54.97 -1.00 38.74
CA TYR A 83 -55.27 0.39 38.37
C TYR A 83 -54.06 1.33 38.51
N LEU A 84 -53.25 1.17 39.57
CA LEU A 84 -52.00 1.93 39.73
C LEU A 84 -51.00 1.61 38.62
N ILE A 85 -50.82 0.34 38.27
CA ILE A 85 -49.92 -0.07 37.17
C ILE A 85 -50.36 0.52 35.83
N VAL A 86 -51.65 0.44 35.48
CA VAL A 86 -52.19 0.99 34.23
C VAL A 86 -52.02 2.52 34.17
N PHE A 87 -52.25 3.24 35.27
CA PHE A 87 -52.07 4.69 35.31
C PHE A 87 -50.59 5.11 35.18
N SER A 88 -49.68 4.33 35.78
CA SER A 88 -48.22 4.51 35.62
C SER A 88 -47.78 4.27 34.17
N PHE A 89 -48.27 3.23 33.50
CA PHE A 89 -47.96 2.96 32.08
C PHE A 89 -48.50 4.06 31.16
N ALA A 90 -49.71 4.57 31.39
CA ALA A 90 -50.26 5.68 30.62
C ALA A 90 -49.41 6.96 30.75
N SER A 91 -48.97 7.29 31.96
CA SER A 91 -48.09 8.43 32.24
C SER A 91 -46.70 8.26 31.59
N LEU A 92 -46.14 7.04 31.63
CA LEU A 92 -44.86 6.71 31.00
C LEU A 92 -44.91 6.87 29.47
N ILE A 93 -45.98 6.37 28.83
CA ILE A 93 -46.19 6.55 27.38
C ILE A 93 -46.38 8.03 27.04
N GLY A 94 -47.09 8.80 27.87
CA GLY A 94 -47.22 10.25 27.72
C GLY A 94 -45.88 10.98 27.74
N MET A 95 -44.98 10.63 28.68
CA MET A 95 -43.62 11.17 28.69
C MET A 95 -42.81 10.76 27.46
N ILE A 96 -42.83 9.49 27.07
CA ILE A 96 -42.09 8.98 25.90
C ILE A 96 -42.54 9.70 24.62
N MET A 97 -43.86 9.92 24.44
CA MET A 97 -44.40 10.70 23.33
C MET A 97 -43.95 12.16 23.34
N LEU A 98 -43.88 12.80 24.51
CA LEU A 98 -43.40 14.18 24.66
C LEU A 98 -41.90 14.28 24.35
N TYR A 99 -41.07 13.38 24.88
CA TYR A 99 -39.64 13.31 24.57
C TYR A 99 -39.39 13.03 23.09
N PHE A 100 -40.13 12.10 22.47
CA PHE A 100 -40.02 11.83 21.03
C PHE A 100 -40.37 13.08 20.19
N ARG A 101 -41.41 13.82 20.59
CA ARG A 101 -41.80 15.09 19.94
C ARG A 101 -40.70 16.15 20.07
N ILE A 102 -40.08 16.28 21.23
CA ILE A 102 -38.94 17.19 21.47
C ILE A 102 -37.72 16.79 20.62
N ILE A 103 -37.38 15.50 20.58
CA ILE A 103 -36.27 14.97 19.78
C ILE A 103 -36.49 15.27 18.29
N VAL A 104 -37.69 15.01 17.76
CA VAL A 104 -38.04 15.33 16.36
C VAL A 104 -37.98 16.83 16.10
N THR A 105 -38.48 17.69 17.00
CA THR A 105 -38.41 19.15 16.84
C THR A 105 -36.97 19.68 16.84
N LEU A 106 -36.07 19.06 17.62
CA LEU A 106 -34.64 19.40 17.62
C LEU A 106 -33.89 18.85 16.39
N PHE A 107 -34.34 17.74 15.81
CA PHE A 107 -33.67 17.11 14.64
C PHE A 107 -33.96 17.79 13.29
N PHE A 108 -34.94 18.69 13.22
CA PHE A 108 -35.43 19.31 11.98
C PHE A 108 -35.26 20.85 11.95
N ASN A 109 -34.43 21.43 12.83
CA ASN A 109 -34.22 22.88 12.93
C ASN A 109 -32.75 23.22 12.65
N GLU A 110 -32.45 23.81 11.48
CA GLU A 110 -31.09 23.86 10.91
C GLU A 110 -30.12 24.91 11.52
N GLU A 111 -30.55 25.76 12.47
CA GLU A 111 -29.72 26.87 12.99
C GLU A 111 -28.80 26.55 14.19
N LEU A 112 -28.68 25.28 14.63
CA LEU A 112 -27.99 24.92 15.89
C LEU A 112 -26.65 24.16 15.74
N ASP A 113 -25.84 24.50 14.75
CA ASP A 113 -24.50 23.90 14.56
C ASP A 113 -23.36 24.72 15.19
N LYS A 114 -22.84 24.26 16.36
CA LYS A 114 -21.49 24.64 16.87
C LYS A 114 -20.94 23.92 18.11
N ASN A 115 -21.67 23.04 18.82
CA ASN A 115 -21.18 22.43 20.08
C ASN A 115 -21.50 20.93 20.26
N SER A 116 -20.65 20.05 19.71
CA SER A 116 -20.79 18.59 19.79
C SER A 116 -20.71 18.01 21.22
N LEU A 117 -19.91 18.60 22.11
CA LEU A 117 -19.77 18.12 23.50
C LEU A 117 -21.08 18.24 24.31
N ILE A 118 -21.90 19.26 24.03
CA ILE A 118 -23.18 19.47 24.71
C ILE A 118 -24.18 18.40 24.26
N HIS A 119 -24.27 18.14 22.96
CA HIS A 119 -25.08 17.05 22.42
C HIS A 119 -24.71 15.70 23.01
N CYS A 120 -23.41 15.38 23.10
CA CYS A 120 -22.96 14.13 23.70
C CYS A 120 -23.37 14.03 25.19
N ARG A 121 -23.18 15.08 25.99
CA ARG A 121 -23.57 15.09 27.42
C ARG A 121 -25.08 14.98 27.65
N ILE A 122 -25.89 15.61 26.80
CA ILE A 122 -27.35 15.51 26.86
C ILE A 122 -27.79 14.08 26.51
N ILE A 123 -27.29 13.52 25.42
CA ILE A 123 -27.61 12.14 25.00
C ILE A 123 -27.20 11.13 26.06
N THR A 124 -25.99 11.22 26.63
CA THR A 124 -25.53 10.30 27.68
C THR A 124 -26.35 10.41 28.98
N THR A 125 -26.79 11.62 29.37
CA THR A 125 -27.67 11.83 30.54
C THR A 125 -29.07 11.24 30.31
N ILE A 126 -29.61 11.37 29.11
CA ILE A 126 -30.91 10.78 28.73
C ILE A 126 -30.81 9.25 28.66
N PHE A 127 -29.72 8.71 28.10
CA PHE A 127 -29.52 7.26 28.02
C PHE A 127 -29.34 6.61 29.39
N SER A 128 -28.54 7.20 30.28
CA SER A 128 -28.32 6.63 31.62
C SER A 128 -29.58 6.66 32.49
N SER A 129 -30.35 7.74 32.47
CA SER A 129 -31.65 7.81 33.17
C SER A 129 -32.68 6.84 32.59
N THR A 130 -32.72 6.66 31.27
CA THR A 130 -33.60 5.67 30.61
C THR A 130 -33.19 4.23 30.96
N LEU A 131 -31.88 3.92 30.94
CA LEU A 131 -31.36 2.60 31.26
C LEU A 131 -31.67 2.18 32.71
N ILE A 132 -31.57 3.11 33.66
CA ILE A 132 -31.94 2.91 35.07
C ILE A 132 -33.44 2.56 35.20
N LEU A 133 -34.31 3.24 34.44
CA LEU A 133 -35.75 2.93 34.38
C LEU A 133 -36.05 1.55 33.75
N CYS A 134 -35.32 1.15 32.71
CA CYS A 134 -35.46 -0.18 32.11
C CYS A 134 -35.01 -1.31 33.05
N LEU A 135 -33.89 -1.12 33.76
CA LEU A 135 -33.41 -2.06 34.78
C LEU A 135 -34.40 -2.25 35.94
N TRP A 136 -35.23 -1.25 36.23
CA TRP A 136 -36.28 -1.30 37.26
C TRP A 136 -37.60 -1.94 36.78
N THR A 137 -37.77 -2.19 35.48
CA THR A 137 -39.06 -2.59 34.88
C THR A 137 -39.00 -3.84 33.99
N GLY A 138 -37.82 -4.36 33.66
CA GLY A 138 -37.64 -5.67 32.99
C GLY A 138 -38.05 -5.72 31.51
N ALA A 139 -38.38 -4.59 30.89
CA ALA A 139 -38.99 -4.51 29.56
C ALA A 139 -38.00 -4.67 28.37
N PHE A 140 -37.13 -5.70 28.40
CA PHE A 140 -36.04 -5.87 27.42
C PHE A 140 -36.52 -6.18 25.99
N VAL A 141 -37.56 -7.01 25.82
CA VAL A 141 -38.02 -7.53 24.50
C VAL A 141 -38.45 -6.41 23.53
N SER A 142 -38.91 -5.27 24.04
CA SER A 142 -39.34 -4.13 23.21
C SER A 142 -38.17 -3.38 22.57
N ILE A 143 -37.00 -3.35 23.22
CA ILE A 143 -35.84 -2.58 22.76
C ILE A 143 -35.15 -3.27 21.57
N GLU A 144 -35.04 -4.60 21.62
CA GLU A 144 -34.45 -5.41 20.54
C GLU A 144 -35.12 -5.16 19.19
N ARG A 145 -36.47 -5.15 19.15
CA ARG A 145 -37.23 -4.90 17.91
C ARG A 145 -37.01 -3.50 17.33
N VAL A 146 -36.87 -2.49 18.19
CA VAL A 146 -36.56 -1.11 17.76
C VAL A 146 -35.13 -1.02 17.22
N LEU A 147 -34.16 -1.66 17.88
CA LEU A 147 -32.77 -1.71 17.42
C LEU A 147 -32.62 -2.47 16.09
N ILE A 148 -33.37 -3.54 15.85
CA ILE A 148 -33.39 -4.26 14.57
C ILE A 148 -33.93 -3.38 13.43
N GLN A 149 -34.99 -2.60 13.67
CA GLN A 149 -35.50 -1.64 12.67
C GLN A 149 -34.51 -0.51 12.40
N LEU A 150 -33.86 0.05 13.44
CA LEU A 150 -32.81 1.06 13.30
C LEU A 150 -31.56 0.51 12.61
N TYR A 151 -31.19 -0.75 12.84
CA TYR A 151 -30.09 -1.43 12.16
C TYR A 151 -30.33 -1.49 10.65
N GLY A 152 -31.52 -1.96 10.23
CA GLY A 152 -31.93 -1.98 8.82
C GLY A 152 -31.93 -0.60 8.17
N TYR A 153 -32.37 0.44 8.89
CA TYR A 153 -32.34 1.81 8.41
C TYR A 153 -30.91 2.40 8.33
N SER A 154 -30.03 2.02 9.27
CA SER A 154 -28.63 2.49 9.30
C SER A 154 -27.77 1.92 8.16
N LEU A 155 -28.02 0.67 7.76
CA LEU A 155 -27.37 0.03 6.60
C LEU A 155 -27.58 0.81 5.30
N TYR A 156 -28.68 1.57 5.19
CA TYR A 156 -29.00 2.39 4.02
C TYR A 156 -28.30 3.77 4.02
N ARG A 157 -27.63 4.18 5.11
CA ARG A 157 -27.08 5.56 5.22
C ARG A 157 -25.71 5.73 5.88
N SER A 158 -25.25 4.84 6.78
CA SER A 158 -23.88 4.89 7.32
C SER A 158 -23.49 3.63 8.10
N ARG A 159 -22.39 3.00 7.68
CA ARG A 159 -21.84 1.79 8.33
C ARG A 159 -21.35 2.02 9.76
N LYS A 160 -20.97 3.25 10.14
CA LYS A 160 -20.49 3.56 11.50
C LYS A 160 -21.58 3.32 12.56
N TYR A 161 -22.86 3.58 12.24
CA TYR A 161 -23.98 3.31 13.15
C TYR A 161 -24.43 1.85 13.15
N ALA A 162 -24.39 1.17 12.00
CA ALA A 162 -24.69 -0.26 11.91
C ALA A 162 -23.81 -1.08 12.86
N ILE A 163 -22.48 -0.85 12.85
CA ILE A 163 -21.52 -1.55 13.73
C ILE A 163 -21.85 -1.31 15.21
N LEU A 164 -22.15 -0.07 15.60
CA LEU A 164 -22.50 0.28 16.98
C LEU A 164 -23.79 -0.43 17.45
N ILE A 165 -24.78 -0.55 16.56
CA ILE A 165 -26.03 -1.27 16.83
C ILE A 165 -25.81 -2.79 16.87
N SER A 166 -24.96 -3.36 16.00
CA SER A 166 -24.56 -4.78 16.08
C SER A 166 -23.90 -5.12 17.41
N VAL A 167 -22.99 -4.27 17.89
CA VAL A 167 -22.35 -4.45 19.21
C VAL A 167 -23.40 -4.35 20.33
N LEU A 168 -24.32 -3.38 20.30
CA LEU A 168 -25.41 -3.30 21.28
C LEU A 168 -26.31 -4.54 21.27
N LEU A 169 -26.66 -5.07 20.09
CA LEU A 169 -27.46 -6.29 19.96
C LEU A 169 -26.74 -7.48 20.60
N ILE A 170 -25.45 -7.68 20.30
CA ILE A 170 -24.63 -8.75 20.92
C ILE A 170 -24.60 -8.63 22.45
N PHE A 171 -24.41 -7.42 22.99
CA PHE A 171 -24.46 -7.17 24.44
C PHE A 171 -25.85 -7.47 25.04
N LEU A 172 -26.94 -7.11 24.37
CA LEU A 172 -28.30 -7.38 24.82
C LEU A 172 -28.63 -8.87 24.79
N THR A 173 -28.25 -9.59 23.73
CA THR A 173 -28.42 -11.05 23.63
C THR A 173 -27.60 -11.77 24.71
N ALA A 174 -26.36 -11.33 24.98
CA ALA A 174 -25.54 -11.87 26.06
C ALA A 174 -26.18 -11.63 27.44
N ALA A 175 -26.68 -10.42 27.70
CA ALA A 175 -27.36 -10.10 28.96
C ALA A 175 -28.65 -10.91 29.17
N ALA A 176 -29.46 -11.10 28.11
CA ALA A 176 -30.67 -11.92 28.14
C ALA A 176 -30.37 -13.41 28.42
N ASN A 177 -29.30 -13.95 27.84
CA ASN A 177 -28.87 -15.32 28.12
C ASN A 177 -28.38 -15.51 29.56
N ILE A 178 -27.77 -14.49 30.17
CA ILE A 178 -27.35 -14.54 31.57
C ILE A 178 -28.56 -14.52 32.51
N THR A 179 -29.59 -13.70 32.24
CA THR A 179 -30.80 -13.70 33.09
C THR A 179 -31.62 -14.98 32.95
N THR A 180 -31.69 -15.61 31.77
CA THR A 180 -32.31 -16.95 31.64
C THR A 180 -31.52 -18.04 32.37
N PHE A 181 -30.17 -17.98 32.36
CA PHE A 181 -29.33 -18.92 33.10
C PHE A 181 -29.52 -18.81 34.63
N ILE A 182 -29.59 -17.59 35.16
CA ILE A 182 -29.87 -17.33 36.59
C ILE A 182 -31.28 -17.80 36.96
N GLY A 183 -32.28 -17.53 36.12
CA GLY A 183 -33.66 -17.99 36.32
C GLY A 183 -33.80 -19.52 36.33
N TRP A 184 -32.95 -20.23 35.59
CA TRP A 184 -32.95 -21.71 35.55
C TRP A 184 -32.48 -22.33 36.87
N GLN A 185 -31.49 -21.73 37.55
CA GLN A 185 -31.00 -22.23 38.84
C GLN A 185 -32.02 -22.10 39.98
N THR A 186 -33.01 -21.21 39.86
CA THR A 186 -34.08 -21.05 40.86
C THR A 186 -35.27 -22.02 40.71
N ALA A 187 -35.28 -22.89 39.69
CA ALA A 187 -36.50 -23.58 39.25
C ALA A 187 -36.53 -25.12 39.46
N VAL A 188 -35.51 -25.75 40.06
CA VAL A 188 -35.36 -27.22 40.09
C VAL A 188 -35.21 -27.78 41.52
N HIS A 189 -36.37 -27.97 42.20
CA HIS A 189 -36.85 -29.10 43.05
C HIS A 189 -35.87 -29.99 43.91
N PRO A 190 -36.33 -30.73 44.96
CA PRO A 190 -37.62 -31.44 45.07
C PRO A 190 -38.28 -31.46 46.48
N ILE A 191 -39.02 -32.53 46.78
CA ILE A 191 -40.10 -32.67 47.77
C ILE A 191 -40.11 -34.17 48.18
N VAL A 192 -40.32 -34.69 49.40
CA VAL A 192 -40.45 -34.30 50.84
C VAL A 192 -40.06 -35.58 51.67
N PRO A 193 -40.30 -35.82 53.00
CA PRO A 193 -40.83 -35.02 54.12
C PRO A 193 -40.03 -35.06 55.46
N SER A 194 -40.47 -34.22 56.41
CA SER A 194 -40.43 -34.40 57.89
C SER A 194 -39.13 -34.78 58.63
N MET A 195 -38.58 -33.81 59.37
CA MET A 195 -38.10 -34.05 60.75
C MET A 195 -38.27 -32.79 61.64
N ARG A 196 -38.10 -32.90 62.95
CA ARG A 196 -38.57 -31.91 63.95
C ARG A 196 -37.47 -31.00 64.52
N LEU A 197 -37.88 -29.75 64.79
CA LEU A 197 -37.43 -28.85 65.88
C LEU A 197 -36.01 -28.23 65.88
N CYS A 198 -35.99 -26.99 66.40
CA CYS A 198 -34.88 -26.24 67.01
C CYS A 198 -33.81 -25.52 66.14
N LYS A 199 -33.84 -24.18 66.27
CA LYS A 199 -32.72 -23.21 66.18
C LYS A 199 -31.99 -23.07 64.83
N PHE A 200 -32.40 -22.07 64.04
CA PHE A 200 -31.54 -21.42 63.05
C PHE A 200 -31.11 -20.03 63.53
N ARG A 201 -29.80 -19.79 63.64
CA ARG A 201 -29.21 -18.45 63.84
C ARG A 201 -27.93 -18.24 63.03
N GLN A 202 -27.91 -18.79 61.80
CA GLN A 202 -26.85 -18.65 60.81
C GLN A 202 -27.47 -18.55 59.40
N PHE A 203 -27.68 -17.32 58.92
CA PHE A 203 -28.05 -17.07 57.50
C PHE A 203 -27.40 -15.81 56.90
N SER A 204 -26.53 -15.12 57.67
CA SER A 204 -25.80 -13.91 57.24
C SER A 204 -24.48 -14.23 56.50
N ALA A 205 -23.95 -15.46 56.63
CA ALA A 205 -22.64 -15.82 56.08
C ALA A 205 -22.66 -16.17 54.58
N HIS A 206 -23.73 -16.80 54.08
CA HIS A 206 -23.78 -17.26 52.69
C HIS A 206 -23.85 -16.10 51.66
N TRP A 207 -24.48 -14.97 52.00
CA TRP A 207 -24.57 -13.83 51.09
C TRP A 207 -23.22 -13.14 50.85
N LYS A 208 -22.36 -13.03 51.86
CA LYS A 208 -21.00 -12.50 51.68
C LYS A 208 -20.16 -13.33 50.73
N LEU A 209 -20.23 -14.66 50.83
CA LEU A 209 -19.45 -15.55 49.97
C LEU A 209 -19.87 -15.43 48.49
N VAL A 210 -21.17 -15.22 48.23
CA VAL A 210 -21.66 -14.96 46.86
C VAL A 210 -21.15 -13.60 46.35
N ASP A 211 -21.26 -12.52 47.13
CA ASP A 211 -20.72 -11.20 46.74
C ASP A 211 -19.20 -11.25 46.48
N GLU A 212 -18.42 -11.93 47.33
CA GLU A 212 -16.98 -12.07 47.17
C GLU A 212 -16.61 -12.89 45.91
N ILE A 213 -17.32 -13.98 45.63
CA ILE A 213 -17.13 -14.78 44.41
C ILE A 213 -17.53 -13.97 43.16
N THR A 214 -18.67 -13.27 43.17
CA THR A 214 -19.15 -12.50 42.02
C THR A 214 -18.21 -11.32 41.71
N ASN A 215 -17.76 -10.57 42.72
CA ASN A 215 -16.77 -9.50 42.52
C ASN A 215 -15.41 -10.05 42.08
N SER A 216 -14.94 -11.17 42.68
CA SER A 216 -13.68 -11.80 42.26
C SER A 216 -13.72 -12.24 40.80
N MET A 217 -14.81 -12.87 40.35
CA MET A 217 -14.97 -13.30 38.96
C MET A 217 -15.03 -12.10 37.99
N TYR A 218 -15.69 -11.00 38.39
CA TYR A 218 -15.69 -9.77 37.60
C TYR A 218 -14.28 -9.15 37.47
N ILE A 219 -13.54 -9.09 38.58
CA ILE A 219 -12.23 -8.41 38.64
C ILE A 219 -11.10 -9.24 38.01
N HIS A 220 -11.10 -10.56 38.18
CA HIS A 220 -9.99 -11.43 37.73
C HIS A 220 -10.20 -12.07 36.36
N TYR A 221 -11.44 -12.16 35.86
CA TYR A 221 -11.74 -12.80 34.57
C TYR A 221 -12.45 -11.85 33.62
N VAL A 222 -13.52 -11.17 34.04
CA VAL A 222 -14.29 -10.29 33.13
C VAL A 222 -13.51 -9.03 32.76
N ILE A 223 -12.89 -8.32 33.71
CA ILE A 223 -12.10 -7.11 33.41
C ILE A 223 -10.87 -7.43 32.55
N PRO A 224 -10.04 -8.47 32.84
CA PRO A 224 -8.93 -8.84 31.97
C PRO A 224 -9.37 -9.32 30.58
N LEU A 225 -10.49 -10.06 30.47
CA LEU A 225 -11.04 -10.44 29.16
C LEU A 225 -11.53 -9.21 28.38
N ILE A 226 -12.20 -8.26 29.04
CA ILE A 226 -12.61 -6.98 28.42
C ILE A 226 -11.38 -6.17 27.99
N LEU A 227 -10.35 -6.06 28.83
CA LEU A 227 -9.11 -5.35 28.46
C LEU A 227 -8.35 -6.05 27.32
N HIS A 228 -8.33 -7.39 27.31
CA HIS A 228 -7.72 -8.16 26.22
C HIS A 228 -8.51 -7.96 24.92
N VAL A 229 -9.83 -8.17 24.93
CA VAL A 229 -10.70 -7.94 23.77
C VAL A 229 -10.66 -6.48 23.30
N LEU A 230 -10.65 -5.49 24.20
CA LEU A 230 -10.45 -4.09 23.82
C LEU A 230 -9.07 -3.85 23.22
N SER A 231 -8.01 -4.52 23.68
CA SER A 231 -6.70 -4.43 23.05
C SER A 231 -6.70 -5.05 21.64
N THR A 232 -7.33 -6.23 21.45
CA THR A 232 -7.46 -6.87 20.13
C THR A 232 -8.35 -6.05 19.20
N VAL A 233 -9.42 -5.45 19.70
CA VAL A 233 -10.33 -4.59 18.93
C VAL A 233 -9.67 -3.26 18.57
N CYS A 234 -8.88 -2.63 19.45
CA CYS A 234 -8.05 -1.48 19.07
C CYS A 234 -7.04 -1.85 17.98
N VAL A 235 -6.33 -2.97 18.14
CA VAL A 235 -5.37 -3.48 17.14
C VAL A 235 -6.07 -3.83 15.80
N LEU A 236 -7.34 -4.24 15.81
CA LEU A 236 -8.15 -4.46 14.61
C LEU A 236 -8.73 -3.17 13.99
N ILE A 237 -8.99 -2.14 14.79
CA ILE A 237 -9.51 -0.84 14.32
C ILE A 237 -8.44 -0.05 13.56
N ASP A 238 -7.16 -0.21 13.88
CA ASP A 238 -6.04 0.38 13.13
C ASP A 238 -5.79 -0.28 11.75
N ILE A 239 -6.53 -1.33 11.37
CA ILE A 239 -6.32 -2.12 10.14
C ILE A 239 -7.53 -2.00 9.19
N ILE A 240 -7.83 -0.79 8.72
CA ILE A 240 -8.92 -0.55 7.77
C ILE A 240 -8.46 0.35 6.60
N ARG A 241 -8.28 -0.25 5.40
CA ARG A 241 -8.52 0.29 4.05
C ARG A 241 -8.10 1.75 3.76
N HIS A 242 -6.98 1.91 3.07
CA HIS A 242 -6.47 3.20 2.60
C HIS A 242 -6.16 3.12 1.09
N LYS A 243 -6.71 4.03 0.27
CA LYS A 243 -6.44 4.23 -1.17
C LYS A 243 -5.99 5.66 -1.44
N ILE A 244 -5.18 5.89 -2.50
CA ILE A 244 -4.77 7.14 -3.23
C ILE A 244 -3.25 7.16 -3.48
N ILE A 245 -2.80 7.67 -4.64
CA ILE A 245 -1.52 8.38 -4.98
C ILE A 245 -1.81 9.31 -6.20
N LEU A 246 -0.94 10.27 -6.56
CA LEU A 246 -1.18 11.45 -7.43
C LEU A 246 -0.24 11.61 -8.66
N THR A 247 -0.70 12.23 -9.76
CA THR A 247 0.04 12.46 -11.03
C THR A 247 -0.20 13.85 -11.69
N ASP A 248 0.79 14.29 -12.49
CA ASP A 248 0.97 15.58 -13.21
C ASP A 248 0.80 16.90 -12.41
N ALA A 249 1.63 17.89 -12.73
CA ALA A 249 1.72 19.16 -12.00
C ALA A 249 2.05 20.36 -12.90
N LYS A 250 1.03 21.11 -13.33
CA LYS A 250 1.20 22.33 -14.15
C LYS A 250 1.10 23.64 -13.34
N ARG A 251 2.27 24.24 -13.08
CA ARG A 251 2.55 25.63 -12.61
C ARG A 251 2.25 26.00 -11.15
N CYS A 252 3.05 26.96 -10.66
CA CYS A 252 3.32 27.31 -9.25
C CYS A 252 2.17 27.89 -8.41
N GLU A 253 0.95 27.99 -8.93
CA GLU A 253 -0.18 28.60 -8.20
C GLU A 253 -0.90 27.54 -7.33
N TRP A 254 -1.04 26.32 -7.85
CA TRP A 254 -1.75 25.21 -7.23
C TRP A 254 -1.06 24.65 -5.98
N SER A 255 0.27 24.70 -5.89
CA SER A 255 0.98 24.20 -4.70
C SER A 255 0.60 24.98 -3.44
N LYS A 256 0.29 26.28 -3.53
CA LYS A 256 -0.21 27.07 -2.39
C LYS A 256 -1.60 26.60 -1.94
N ILE A 257 -2.49 26.29 -2.87
CA ILE A 257 -3.86 25.82 -2.59
C ILE A 257 -3.83 24.41 -1.99
N MET A 258 -3.03 23.51 -2.58
CA MET A 258 -2.79 22.16 -2.04
C MET A 258 -2.22 22.24 -0.61
N CYS A 259 -1.20 23.07 -0.37
CA CYS A 259 -0.63 23.28 0.97
C CYS A 259 -1.61 23.94 1.96
N GLN A 260 -2.64 24.64 1.51
CA GLN A 260 -3.67 25.22 2.37
C GLN A 260 -4.75 24.20 2.75
N GLN A 261 -5.17 23.31 1.85
CA GLN A 261 -6.10 22.22 2.20
C GLN A 261 -5.41 21.08 2.94
N LEU A 262 -4.18 20.71 2.57
CA LEU A 262 -3.37 19.75 3.32
C LEU A 262 -3.05 20.23 4.75
N LYS A 263 -3.12 21.53 5.04
CA LYS A 263 -3.06 22.05 6.42
C LYS A 263 -4.28 21.70 7.28
N LYS A 264 -5.44 21.34 6.71
CA LYS A 264 -6.54 20.70 7.47
C LYS A 264 -6.26 19.22 7.78
N HIS A 265 -5.43 18.54 6.99
CA HIS A 265 -5.19 17.09 7.07
C HIS A 265 -3.73 16.68 7.36
N LYS A 266 -2.89 17.64 7.79
CA LYS A 266 -1.53 17.48 8.32
C LYS A 266 -0.54 16.69 7.43
N SER A 267 -0.20 17.15 6.22
CA SER A 267 1.01 16.68 5.51
C SER A 267 1.59 17.63 4.44
N PHE A 268 2.91 17.86 4.52
CA PHE A 268 3.87 18.33 3.50
C PHE A 268 3.67 19.66 2.72
N PHE A 269 4.77 20.13 2.11
CA PHE A 269 4.93 21.44 1.45
C PHE A 269 6.16 21.46 0.50
N ILE A 270 5.99 21.64 -0.83
CA ILE A 270 7.10 21.65 -1.83
C ILE A 270 6.80 22.61 -3.02
N PRO A 271 7.79 23.38 -3.53
CA PRO A 271 7.78 24.07 -4.84
C PRO A 271 8.47 23.24 -5.97
N PRO A 272 8.21 23.50 -7.26
CA PRO A 272 8.22 22.43 -8.27
C PRO A 272 9.57 22.03 -8.87
N ILE A 273 9.91 20.75 -8.67
CA ILE A 273 10.44 19.86 -9.71
C ILE A 273 9.28 18.91 -10.11
N VAL A 274 9.33 18.23 -11.25
CA VAL A 274 8.33 17.20 -11.60
C VAL A 274 8.55 15.98 -10.71
N ILE A 275 7.81 15.93 -9.61
CA ILE A 275 7.91 14.93 -8.54
C ILE A 275 6.57 14.18 -8.46
N LEU A 276 6.62 12.84 -8.43
CA LEU A 276 5.47 12.02 -8.03
C LEU A 276 5.32 12.16 -6.50
N ILE A 277 4.13 12.49 -6.01
CA ILE A 277 3.90 12.81 -4.59
C ILE A 277 3.08 11.70 -3.95
N ASP A 278 3.76 10.84 -3.19
CA ASP A 278 3.15 9.71 -2.48
C ASP A 278 2.50 10.18 -1.16
N VAL A 279 1.17 10.06 -1.06
CA VAL A 279 0.38 10.57 0.09
C VAL A 279 -0.51 9.48 0.68
N ARG A 280 -0.33 9.16 1.98
CA ARG A 280 -1.29 8.39 2.76
C ARG A 280 -2.50 9.25 3.10
N VAL A 281 -3.70 8.84 2.66
CA VAL A 281 -4.96 9.49 3.04
C VAL A 281 -5.75 8.61 4.02
N PRO A 282 -6.24 9.15 5.17
CA PRO A 282 -7.07 8.40 6.11
C PRO A 282 -8.42 7.94 5.51
N PRO A 283 -9.02 6.82 5.97
CA PRO A 283 -10.17 6.20 5.31
C PRO A 283 -11.42 7.07 5.27
N ASP A 284 -11.60 7.97 6.23
CA ASP A 284 -12.70 8.92 6.32
C ASP A 284 -12.41 10.29 5.69
N ALA A 285 -11.24 10.44 5.04
CA ALA A 285 -10.87 11.59 4.23
C ALA A 285 -10.76 11.27 2.72
N ILE A 286 -10.86 10.00 2.30
CA ILE A 286 -10.67 9.57 0.89
C ILE A 286 -11.60 10.34 -0.05
N ASP A 287 -12.92 10.26 0.17
CA ASP A 287 -13.92 10.84 -0.74
C ASP A 287 -13.72 12.35 -0.89
N GLY A 288 -13.63 13.08 0.23
CA GLY A 288 -13.41 14.54 0.22
C GLY A 288 -12.04 14.99 -0.30
N PHE A 289 -11.04 14.10 -0.34
CA PHE A 289 -9.76 14.37 -0.98
C PHE A 289 -9.85 14.13 -2.50
N ALA A 290 -10.49 13.05 -2.95
CA ALA A 290 -10.76 12.79 -4.36
C ALA A 290 -11.62 13.91 -5.00
N ASP A 291 -12.67 14.35 -4.29
CA ASP A 291 -13.49 15.52 -4.68
C ASP A 291 -12.63 16.79 -4.82
N PHE A 292 -11.71 17.04 -3.89
CA PHE A 292 -10.80 18.20 -3.96
C PHE A 292 -9.89 18.14 -5.19
N LEU A 293 -9.28 16.98 -5.47
CA LEU A 293 -8.35 16.79 -6.60
C LEU A 293 -9.03 16.94 -7.96
N THR A 294 -10.26 16.43 -8.08
CA THR A 294 -11.06 16.46 -9.31
C THR A 294 -11.87 17.75 -9.50
N SER A 295 -12.00 18.58 -8.45
CA SER A 295 -12.79 19.81 -8.46
C SER A 295 -12.44 20.78 -9.60
N ASP A 296 -13.45 21.47 -10.12
CA ASP A 296 -13.29 22.48 -11.17
C ASP A 296 -12.40 23.64 -10.71
N GLY A 297 -11.17 23.63 -11.21
CA GLY A 297 -10.08 24.50 -10.81
C GLY A 297 -8.80 23.71 -10.59
N VAL A 298 -8.83 22.71 -9.71
CA VAL A 298 -7.64 21.98 -9.24
C VAL A 298 -7.12 20.98 -10.27
N LYS A 299 -7.99 20.06 -10.71
CA LYS A 299 -7.75 19.01 -11.74
C LYS A 299 -6.32 18.46 -11.76
N ILE A 300 -5.94 17.81 -10.66
CA ILE A 300 -4.71 17.03 -10.55
C ILE A 300 -5.09 15.56 -10.84
N GLU A 301 -4.41 14.94 -11.80
CA GLU A 301 -4.60 13.52 -12.13
C GLU A 301 -4.17 12.64 -10.96
N TYR A 302 -4.70 11.43 -10.80
CA TYR A 302 -4.30 10.57 -9.68
C TYR A 302 -4.46 9.08 -9.97
N VAL A 303 -3.56 8.26 -9.42
CA VAL A 303 -3.55 6.80 -9.56
C VAL A 303 -3.37 6.21 -8.17
N VAL A 304 -4.35 5.45 -7.67
CA VAL A 304 -4.18 4.69 -6.43
C VAL A 304 -3.02 3.71 -6.60
N HIS A 305 -1.99 3.75 -5.74
CA HIS A 305 -0.95 2.71 -5.72
C HIS A 305 -1.32 1.64 -4.67
N ILE A 306 -1.10 1.91 -3.39
CA ILE A 306 -1.53 0.96 -2.34
C ILE A 306 -3.04 1.14 -2.09
N ALA A 307 -3.78 0.03 -2.17
CA ALA A 307 -5.25 0.01 -2.01
C ALA A 307 -5.75 -0.44 -0.63
N ASP A 308 -4.90 -1.11 0.16
CA ASP A 308 -5.11 -1.33 1.59
C ASP A 308 -3.77 -1.49 2.32
N ILE A 309 -3.28 -0.37 2.89
CA ILE A 309 -2.03 -0.37 3.68
C ILE A 309 -2.16 -1.27 4.92
N GLY A 310 -3.37 -1.39 5.50
CA GLY A 310 -3.62 -2.28 6.64
C GLY A 310 -3.39 -3.74 6.28
N ALA A 311 -3.90 -4.19 5.12
CA ALA A 311 -3.67 -5.53 4.61
C ALA A 311 -2.18 -5.84 4.36
N MET A 312 -1.39 -4.85 3.91
CA MET A 312 0.07 -5.01 3.75
C MET A 312 0.79 -5.13 5.10
N ILE A 313 0.41 -4.32 6.10
CA ILE A 313 0.97 -4.40 7.46
C ILE A 313 0.64 -5.76 8.10
N GLU A 314 -0.57 -6.27 7.90
CA GLU A 314 -0.95 -7.59 8.42
C GLU A 314 -0.27 -8.74 7.67
N ARG A 315 -0.10 -8.66 6.34
CA ARG A 315 0.75 -9.60 5.57
C ARG A 315 2.18 -9.61 6.12
N GLN A 316 2.75 -8.45 6.47
CA GLN A 316 4.07 -8.34 7.09
C GLN A 316 4.12 -9.02 8.48
N ARG A 317 3.12 -8.83 9.34
CA ARG A 317 3.03 -9.49 10.65
C ARG A 317 2.89 -11.01 10.54
N ILE A 318 2.03 -11.49 9.65
CA ILE A 318 1.82 -12.93 9.42
C ILE A 318 3.12 -13.58 8.91
N LEU A 319 3.80 -12.98 7.93
CA LEU A 319 5.08 -13.50 7.42
C LEU A 319 6.17 -13.50 8.50
N HIS A 320 6.18 -12.53 9.41
CA HIS A 320 7.10 -12.49 10.54
C HIS A 320 6.86 -13.65 11.52
N SER A 321 5.59 -13.96 11.83
CA SER A 321 5.21 -15.00 12.81
C SER A 321 5.37 -16.45 12.31
N LEU A 322 5.59 -16.68 11.01
CA LEU A 322 5.78 -18.03 10.48
C LEU A 322 7.09 -18.68 10.95
N PRO A 323 7.06 -19.97 11.37
CA PRO A 323 8.25 -20.73 11.72
C PRO A 323 9.25 -20.83 10.56
N GLN A 324 10.55 -20.76 10.88
CA GLN A 324 11.61 -20.95 9.88
C GLN A 324 11.63 -22.38 9.36
N SER A 325 11.67 -22.54 8.04
CA SER A 325 12.22 -23.75 7.43
C SER A 325 13.74 -23.59 7.34
N SER A 326 14.48 -24.56 7.90
CA SER A 326 15.96 -24.60 7.96
C SER A 326 16.68 -23.44 8.67
N SER A 327 16.70 -23.47 10.01
CA SER A 327 17.89 -23.11 10.79
C SER A 327 18.12 -24.17 11.88
N LYS A 328 19.37 -24.37 12.33
CA LYS A 328 19.72 -25.36 13.38
C LYS A 328 19.94 -24.70 14.74
N GLY A 329 18.98 -23.88 15.15
CA GLY A 329 18.94 -23.17 16.44
C GLY A 329 19.70 -21.85 16.44
N ASN A 330 19.24 -20.92 17.29
CA ASN A 330 19.85 -19.65 17.73
C ASN A 330 20.52 -18.68 16.72
N ASP A 331 20.50 -18.95 15.42
CA ASP A 331 21.03 -18.04 14.39
C ASP A 331 20.08 -16.85 14.13
N PHE A 332 20.67 -15.65 13.99
CA PHE A 332 19.95 -14.41 13.69
C PHE A 332 19.46 -14.36 12.23
N ALA A 333 18.21 -13.96 12.01
CA ALA A 333 17.49 -14.12 10.75
C ALA A 333 17.58 -12.87 9.87
N TYR A 334 18.68 -12.70 9.13
CA TYR A 334 18.90 -11.55 8.24
C TYR A 334 17.87 -11.40 7.09
N ASP A 335 16.97 -12.36 6.91
CA ASP A 335 15.82 -12.31 5.99
C ASP A 335 14.53 -11.77 6.64
N LYS A 336 14.56 -11.40 7.93
CA LYS A 336 13.43 -10.81 8.68
C LYS A 336 13.77 -9.43 9.26
N TYR A 337 12.73 -8.68 9.61
CA TYR A 337 12.82 -7.49 10.44
C TYR A 337 12.86 -7.88 11.93
N HIS A 338 13.50 -7.07 12.77
CA HIS A 338 13.78 -7.40 14.17
C HIS A 338 13.43 -6.25 15.13
N THR A 339 13.08 -6.57 16.39
CA THR A 339 12.79 -5.55 17.41
C THR A 339 14.06 -4.90 17.94
N VAL A 340 13.94 -3.79 18.70
CA VAL A 340 15.11 -3.14 19.34
C VAL A 340 15.87 -4.12 20.24
N GLU A 341 15.14 -4.97 20.96
CA GLU A 341 15.67 -5.95 21.90
C GLU A 341 16.42 -7.08 21.18
N GLU A 342 15.88 -7.58 20.07
CA GLU A 342 16.54 -8.59 19.22
C GLU A 342 17.82 -8.02 18.57
N ILE A 343 17.76 -6.77 18.09
CA ILE A 343 18.92 -6.08 17.50
C ILE A 343 20.00 -5.82 18.56
N HIS A 344 19.63 -5.43 19.79
CA HIS A 344 20.58 -5.25 20.88
C HIS A 344 21.23 -6.58 21.32
N ALA A 345 20.46 -7.66 21.39
CA ALA A 345 20.99 -9.00 21.67
C ALA A 345 21.96 -9.47 20.57
N TRP A 346 21.67 -9.17 19.30
CA TRP A 346 22.57 -9.42 18.18
C TRP A 346 23.86 -8.61 18.25
N VAL A 347 23.82 -7.33 18.64
CA VAL A 347 25.04 -6.53 18.87
C VAL A 347 25.93 -7.18 19.94
N ASP A 348 25.34 -7.61 21.05
CA ASP A 348 26.08 -8.30 22.12
C ASP A 348 26.62 -9.67 21.65
N GLN A 349 25.86 -10.40 20.82
CA GLN A 349 26.29 -11.66 20.18
C GLN A 349 27.48 -11.44 19.23
N MET A 350 27.46 -10.40 18.40
CA MET A 350 28.57 -10.09 17.47
C MET A 350 29.85 -9.71 18.23
N VAL A 351 29.74 -8.94 19.32
CA VAL A 351 30.87 -8.63 20.21
C VAL A 351 31.43 -9.89 20.88
N ALA A 352 30.56 -10.79 21.36
CA ALA A 352 30.98 -12.08 21.93
C ALA A 352 31.59 -13.04 20.89
N THR A 353 31.19 -12.95 19.63
CA THR A 353 31.67 -13.81 18.52
C THR A 353 33.00 -13.32 17.93
N TYR A 354 33.21 -12.00 17.88
CA TYR A 354 34.39 -11.37 17.27
C TYR A 354 35.14 -10.44 18.26
N PRO A 355 35.52 -10.89 19.47
CA PRO A 355 36.00 -10.01 20.54
C PRO A 355 37.33 -9.30 20.26
N GLU A 356 38.13 -9.77 19.31
CA GLU A 356 39.36 -9.08 18.86
C GLU A 356 39.09 -7.93 17.88
N MET A 357 37.84 -7.78 17.39
CA MET A 357 37.47 -6.83 16.34
C MET A 357 36.26 -5.97 16.65
N ALA A 358 35.28 -6.50 17.40
CA ALA A 358 34.00 -5.85 17.67
C ALA A 358 33.93 -5.39 19.13
N THR A 359 33.67 -4.10 19.36
CA THR A 359 33.44 -3.55 20.70
C THR A 359 32.13 -2.76 20.74
N SER A 360 31.24 -3.09 21.68
CA SER A 360 29.98 -2.37 21.84
C SER A 360 30.21 -0.96 22.38
N PHE A 361 29.33 -0.04 21.98
CA PHE A 361 29.23 1.29 22.58
C PHE A 361 27.76 1.69 22.72
N THR A 362 27.49 2.63 23.61
CA THR A 362 26.19 3.29 23.73
C THR A 362 26.41 4.77 23.49
N VAL A 363 25.71 5.36 22.51
CA VAL A 363 25.80 6.82 22.24
C VAL A 363 25.21 7.60 23.41
N GLY A 364 24.15 7.06 24.01
CA GLY A 364 23.54 7.49 25.25
C GLY A 364 22.13 6.90 25.40
N LYS A 365 21.24 7.68 26.02
CA LYS A 365 19.84 7.32 26.26
C LYS A 365 18.88 8.15 25.42
N SER A 366 17.89 7.50 24.81
CA SER A 366 16.75 8.14 24.16
C SER A 366 15.80 8.81 25.15
N TYR A 367 14.78 9.52 24.65
CA TYR A 367 13.79 10.24 25.46
C TYR A 367 13.01 9.32 26.41
N GLU A 368 12.61 8.13 25.97
CA GLU A 368 11.97 7.08 26.76
C GLU A 368 13.01 6.15 27.46
N ASN A 369 14.28 6.57 27.57
CA ASN A 369 15.38 5.94 28.33
C ASN A 369 15.85 4.55 27.82
N ARG A 370 15.69 4.27 26.52
CA ARG A 370 16.33 3.12 25.86
C ARG A 370 17.79 3.45 25.51
N ASP A 371 18.66 2.45 25.50
CA ASP A 371 20.04 2.63 25.05
C ASP A 371 20.11 2.79 23.53
N MET A 372 20.82 3.81 23.06
CA MET A 372 21.23 3.91 21.65
C MET A 372 22.51 3.05 21.48
N LYS A 373 22.33 1.73 21.48
CA LYS A 373 23.44 0.75 21.40
C LYS A 373 23.91 0.57 19.95
N GLY A 374 25.22 0.65 19.77
CA GLY A 374 25.93 0.33 18.54
C GLY A 374 27.19 -0.48 18.84
N PHE A 375 28.02 -0.67 17.82
CA PHE A 375 29.36 -1.26 17.99
C PHE A 375 30.36 -0.75 16.97
N LYS A 376 31.63 -0.75 17.38
CA LYS A 376 32.78 -0.45 16.55
C LYS A 376 33.35 -1.76 16.01
N ILE A 377 33.66 -1.80 14.71
CA ILE A 377 34.47 -2.84 14.07
C ILE A 377 35.84 -2.24 13.75
N SER A 378 36.92 -2.93 14.12
CA SER A 378 38.29 -2.56 13.73
C SER A 378 39.23 -3.77 13.75
N SER A 379 40.15 -3.89 12.80
CA SER A 379 41.30 -4.78 12.95
C SER A 379 42.43 -4.16 13.79
N THR A 380 43.25 -5.01 14.41
CA THR A 380 44.46 -4.60 15.15
C THR A 380 45.60 -4.07 14.26
N LYS A 381 45.50 -4.20 12.93
CA LYS A 381 46.49 -3.66 11.98
C LYS A 381 46.34 -2.15 11.85
N MET A 382 47.45 -1.43 11.61
CA MET A 382 47.39 0.01 11.29
C MET A 382 47.13 0.24 9.79
N ALA A 383 46.29 1.23 9.50
CA ALA A 383 46.04 1.70 8.14
C ALA A 383 47.34 2.13 7.43
N THR A 384 47.34 2.04 6.10
CA THR A 384 48.48 2.34 5.24
C THR A 384 48.14 3.48 4.30
N LYS A 385 48.98 4.52 4.27
CA LYS A 385 48.79 5.68 3.41
C LYS A 385 49.13 5.34 1.95
N ARG A 386 48.75 6.23 1.02
CA ARG A 386 49.07 6.12 -0.42
C ARG A 386 50.58 6.08 -0.74
N ASP A 387 51.43 6.51 0.19
CA ASP A 387 52.90 6.46 0.09
C ASP A 387 53.51 5.13 0.62
N GLY A 388 52.68 4.17 1.06
CA GLY A 388 53.10 2.90 1.65
C GLY A 388 53.49 2.98 3.13
N THR A 389 53.50 4.16 3.75
CA THR A 389 53.80 4.31 5.19
C THR A 389 52.58 4.01 6.05
N LYS A 390 52.81 3.52 7.28
CA LYS A 390 51.73 3.33 8.27
C LYS A 390 51.17 4.70 8.71
N ALA A 391 49.85 4.76 8.91
CA ALA A 391 49.18 5.89 9.53
C ALA A 391 49.43 5.92 11.05
N ALA A 392 49.38 7.11 11.66
CA ALA A 392 49.49 7.28 13.11
C ALA A 392 48.23 6.82 13.87
N SER A 393 47.08 6.83 13.19
CA SER A 393 45.80 6.28 13.62
C SER A 393 44.99 5.87 12.39
N LYS A 394 43.98 5.00 12.56
CA LYS A 394 42.97 4.75 11.54
C LYS A 394 42.09 5.99 11.35
N LYS A 395 41.49 6.12 10.17
CA LYS A 395 40.30 6.96 9.98
C LYS A 395 39.05 6.12 10.21
N ALA A 396 37.93 6.77 10.45
CA ALA A 396 36.67 6.14 10.78
C ALA A 396 35.57 6.43 9.76
N VAL A 397 34.66 5.48 9.66
CA VAL A 397 33.39 5.54 8.95
C VAL A 397 32.28 5.46 10.01
N TRP A 398 31.24 6.27 9.88
CA TRP A 398 30.02 6.15 10.67
C TRP A 398 28.85 5.77 9.76
N TRP A 399 28.13 4.71 10.12
CA TRP A 399 26.92 4.26 9.45
C TRP A 399 25.79 4.06 10.44
N ASP A 400 24.66 4.72 10.20
CA ASP A 400 23.46 4.59 11.02
C ASP A 400 22.20 4.32 10.19
N GLY A 401 21.21 3.69 10.83
CA GLY A 401 19.93 3.33 10.23
C GLY A 401 18.74 3.65 11.13
N GLY A 402 17.54 3.68 10.56
CA GLY A 402 16.30 3.88 11.31
C GLY A 402 16.22 5.21 12.06
N ILE A 403 16.72 6.31 11.47
CA ILE A 403 16.50 7.66 12.02
C ILE A 403 15.01 8.05 11.92
N HIS A 404 14.35 7.69 10.81
CA HIS A 404 12.89 7.66 10.76
C HIS A 404 12.41 6.25 11.11
N ALA A 405 11.48 6.15 12.06
CA ALA A 405 11.13 4.88 12.66
C ALA A 405 10.49 3.83 11.72
N ARG A 406 9.65 4.25 10.76
CA ARG A 406 8.93 3.36 9.84
C ARG A 406 9.81 2.67 8.79
N GLU A 407 11.04 3.10 8.61
CA GLU A 407 11.93 2.78 7.49
C GLU A 407 12.72 1.47 7.76
N TRP A 408 11.98 0.39 8.05
CA TRP A 408 12.53 -0.86 8.61
C TRP A 408 13.63 -1.54 7.78
N ILE A 409 13.70 -1.30 6.46
CA ILE A 409 14.76 -1.82 5.60
C ILE A 409 16.12 -1.17 5.87
N SER A 410 16.15 0.04 6.43
CA SER A 410 17.38 0.75 6.80
C SER A 410 18.14 0.03 7.93
N PRO A 411 17.55 -0.20 9.13
CA PRO A 411 18.18 -1.01 10.18
C PRO A 411 18.62 -2.40 9.72
N ALA A 412 17.75 -3.13 8.98
CA ALA A 412 18.08 -4.47 8.48
C ALA A 412 19.31 -4.45 7.53
N THR A 413 19.40 -3.44 6.66
CA THR A 413 20.54 -3.26 5.75
C THR A 413 21.83 -2.94 6.52
N VAL A 414 21.78 -2.04 7.50
CA VAL A 414 22.94 -1.67 8.35
C VAL A 414 23.46 -2.88 9.15
N ILE A 415 22.55 -3.69 9.69
CA ILE A 415 22.86 -4.96 10.38
C ILE A 415 23.56 -5.94 9.43
N TYR A 416 23.03 -6.15 8.23
CA TYR A 416 23.60 -7.07 7.24
C TYR A 416 24.98 -6.62 6.72
N ILE A 417 25.17 -5.30 6.52
CA ILE A 417 26.48 -4.72 6.16
C ILE A 417 27.51 -5.02 7.26
N ALA A 418 27.15 -4.79 8.53
CA ALA A 418 28.07 -4.99 9.65
C ALA A 418 28.37 -6.49 9.91
N TYR A 419 27.38 -7.38 9.74
CA TYR A 419 27.63 -8.83 9.69
C TYR A 419 28.59 -9.21 8.56
N THR A 420 28.45 -8.60 7.38
CA THR A 420 29.34 -8.85 6.24
C THR A 420 30.78 -8.40 6.52
N LEU A 421 30.96 -7.23 7.12
CA LEU A 421 32.28 -6.72 7.53
C LEU A 421 33.01 -7.67 8.50
N LEU A 422 32.29 -8.21 9.49
CA LEU A 422 32.84 -9.17 10.46
C LEU A 422 33.08 -10.56 9.84
N SER A 423 32.04 -11.16 9.26
CA SER A 423 32.07 -12.55 8.78
C SER A 423 32.91 -12.78 7.53
N LYS A 424 33.30 -11.72 6.80
CA LYS A 424 34.17 -11.80 5.61
C LYS A 424 35.57 -11.24 5.82
N TYR A 425 35.88 -10.65 6.97
CA TYR A 425 37.26 -10.28 7.28
C TYR A 425 38.15 -11.55 7.34
N GLY A 426 39.33 -11.47 6.74
CA GLY A 426 40.24 -12.61 6.55
C GLY A 426 39.84 -13.61 5.45
N GLN A 427 38.62 -13.50 4.90
CA GLN A 427 38.13 -14.36 3.81
C GLN A 427 38.06 -13.62 2.47
N ASP A 428 37.48 -12.42 2.47
CA ASP A 428 37.40 -11.55 1.30
C ASP A 428 38.53 -10.49 1.36
N PRO A 429 39.42 -10.41 0.34
CA PRO A 429 40.51 -9.44 0.33
C PRO A 429 40.07 -7.98 0.38
N THR A 430 38.91 -7.65 -0.19
CA THR A 430 38.35 -6.29 -0.25
C THR A 430 37.83 -5.88 1.12
N ILE A 431 37.03 -6.73 1.76
CA ILE A 431 36.53 -6.51 3.14
C ILE A 431 37.70 -6.45 4.13
N THR A 432 38.69 -7.34 3.96
CA THR A 432 39.90 -7.34 4.79
C THR A 432 40.68 -6.03 4.64
N HIS A 433 40.88 -5.55 3.41
CA HIS A 433 41.54 -4.27 3.15
C HIS A 433 40.76 -3.09 3.75
N LEU A 434 39.44 -3.07 3.60
CA LEU A 434 38.56 -2.01 4.13
C LEU A 434 38.66 -1.89 5.66
N VAL A 435 38.52 -3.01 6.39
CA VAL A 435 38.62 -3.03 7.87
C VAL A 435 40.06 -2.81 8.37
N ASP A 436 41.08 -3.07 7.53
CA ASP A 436 42.47 -2.68 7.80
C ASP A 436 42.73 -1.17 7.59
N GLN A 437 42.00 -0.49 6.69
CA GLN A 437 42.13 0.97 6.50
C GLN A 437 41.25 1.78 7.47
N PHE A 438 40.06 1.29 7.82
CA PHE A 438 39.04 2.05 8.53
C PHE A 438 38.51 1.36 9.78
N ASP A 439 38.19 2.18 10.77
CA ASP A 439 37.28 1.85 11.86
C ASP A 439 35.84 2.07 11.42
N TYR A 440 34.92 1.15 11.71
CA TYR A 440 33.50 1.29 11.38
C TYR A 440 32.67 1.43 12.65
N TYR A 441 32.05 2.58 12.87
CA TYR A 441 31.06 2.80 13.92
C TYR A 441 29.67 2.55 13.36
N ILE A 442 28.99 1.53 13.88
CA ILE A 442 27.69 1.08 13.41
C ILE A 442 26.64 1.37 14.49
N LEU A 443 25.59 2.13 14.13
CA LEU A 443 24.40 2.34 14.96
C LEU A 443 23.16 1.77 14.24
N PRO A 444 22.77 0.50 14.52
CA PRO A 444 21.70 -0.18 13.78
C PRO A 444 20.34 0.53 13.81
N VAL A 445 19.99 1.15 14.94
CA VAL A 445 18.75 1.91 15.13
C VAL A 445 19.10 3.23 15.83
N PHE A 446 18.93 4.34 15.11
CA PHE A 446 19.11 5.69 15.64
C PHE A 446 17.93 6.08 16.53
N ASN A 447 16.71 6.05 15.99
CA ASN A 447 15.48 6.46 16.69
C ASN A 447 14.83 5.26 17.38
N VAL A 448 15.50 4.74 18.42
CA VAL A 448 15.10 3.52 19.14
C VAL A 448 13.68 3.58 19.71
N ASP A 449 13.22 4.76 20.16
CA ASP A 449 11.89 4.93 20.73
C ASP A 449 10.80 4.95 19.66
N GLY A 450 11.02 5.70 18.57
CA GLY A 450 10.11 5.69 17.44
C GLY A 450 10.03 4.30 16.81
N TYR A 451 11.18 3.62 16.66
CA TYR A 451 11.23 2.26 16.11
C TYR A 451 10.42 1.29 16.97
N ALA A 452 10.62 1.26 18.29
CA ALA A 452 9.80 0.47 19.21
C ALA A 452 8.30 0.83 19.15
N TYR A 453 7.95 2.10 18.92
CA TYR A 453 6.57 2.54 18.71
C TYR A 453 5.96 1.97 17.42
N THR A 454 6.74 1.80 16.34
CA THR A 454 6.24 1.19 15.09
C THR A 454 5.94 -0.30 15.18
N TRP A 455 6.58 -1.02 16.11
CA TRP A 455 6.26 -2.43 16.39
C TRP A 455 4.98 -2.60 17.23
N THR A 456 4.61 -1.60 18.03
CA THR A 456 3.65 -1.76 19.13
C THR A 456 2.43 -0.83 19.11
N LYS A 457 2.46 0.23 18.30
CA LYS A 457 1.41 1.26 18.19
C LYS A 457 1.15 1.64 16.73
N ASP A 458 1.86 2.64 16.19
CA ASP A 458 1.67 3.11 14.81
C ASP A 458 2.86 2.72 13.93
N ARG A 459 2.65 1.72 13.06
CA ARG A 459 3.64 1.19 12.11
C ARG A 459 4.21 2.25 11.14
N LEU A 460 3.51 3.37 10.94
CA LEU A 460 3.86 4.43 10.01
C LEU A 460 4.35 5.71 10.70
N TRP A 461 4.55 5.67 12.02
CA TRP A 461 5.23 6.70 12.79
C TRP A 461 6.66 6.92 12.27
N ARG A 462 7.09 8.18 12.10
CA ARG A 462 8.47 8.50 11.67
C ARG A 462 9.32 9.25 12.69
N LYS A 463 8.69 10.07 13.54
CA LYS A 463 9.33 11.02 14.45
C LYS A 463 9.98 10.35 15.67
N THR A 464 10.68 11.11 16.49
CA THR A 464 11.09 10.69 17.86
C THR A 464 9.86 10.52 18.77
N ARG A 465 10.06 10.34 20.08
CA ARG A 465 8.99 10.19 21.07
C ARG A 465 8.94 11.27 22.17
N SER A 466 9.69 12.36 21.98
CA SER A 466 9.70 13.51 22.89
C SER A 466 8.32 14.10 23.13
N LYS A 467 8.11 14.70 24.32
CA LYS A 467 6.94 15.55 24.57
C LYS A 467 7.21 16.93 23.98
N THR A 468 6.19 17.52 23.35
CA THR A 468 6.24 18.90 22.85
C THR A 468 5.38 19.82 23.71
N SER A 469 5.55 21.13 23.55
CA SER A 469 4.72 22.20 24.10
C SER A 469 3.24 22.11 23.71
N VAL A 470 2.86 21.35 22.68
CA VAL A 470 1.46 21.10 22.31
C VAL A 470 1.00 19.74 22.86
N PRO A 471 0.04 19.71 23.81
CA PRO A 471 -0.51 18.45 24.33
C PRO A 471 -1.01 17.52 23.23
N LEU A 472 -0.80 16.22 23.43
CA LEU A 472 -1.09 15.13 22.48
C LEU A 472 -0.19 15.07 21.22
N CYS A 473 0.66 16.07 20.96
CA CYS A 473 1.63 16.03 19.87
C CYS A 473 3.03 15.68 20.39
N TYR A 474 3.64 14.67 19.78
CA TYR A 474 4.89 14.03 20.22
C TYR A 474 5.92 13.98 19.09
N GLY A 475 7.20 14.06 19.47
CA GLY A 475 8.35 13.89 18.61
C GLY A 475 8.63 15.07 17.68
N ALA A 476 9.92 15.32 17.41
CA ALA A 476 10.35 16.04 16.22
C ALA A 476 10.75 15.07 15.10
N ASP A 477 10.91 15.61 13.90
CA ASP A 477 11.58 14.96 12.78
C ASP A 477 13.10 14.96 13.06
N PRO A 478 13.71 13.80 13.37
CA PRO A 478 15.13 13.74 13.73
C PRO A 478 16.06 14.05 12.54
N ASN A 479 15.56 14.13 11.30
CA ASN A 479 16.32 14.63 10.15
C ASN A 479 15.93 16.09 9.77
N ARG A 480 15.41 16.87 10.74
CA ARG A 480 15.21 18.34 10.67
C ARG A 480 15.69 19.10 11.92
N ASN A 481 16.33 18.40 12.87
CA ASN A 481 16.68 18.94 14.19
C ASN A 481 18.15 19.38 14.34
N TRP A 482 18.97 19.22 13.30
CA TRP A 482 20.42 19.45 13.36
C TRP A 482 20.78 20.93 13.21
N ASP A 483 21.85 21.35 13.88
CA ASP A 483 22.34 22.74 13.93
C ASP A 483 23.08 23.16 12.64
N TYR A 484 22.39 23.09 11.50
CA TYR A 484 22.86 23.63 10.23
C TYR A 484 21.69 24.12 9.38
N HIS A 485 21.59 25.44 9.21
CA HIS A 485 20.44 26.12 8.59
C HIS A 485 19.09 25.71 9.21
N TRP A 486 19.07 25.44 10.52
CA TRP A 486 17.96 24.76 11.20
C TRP A 486 16.60 25.45 10.98
N CYS A 487 15.66 24.64 10.48
CA CYS A 487 14.25 25.02 10.24
C CYS A 487 14.01 26.17 9.25
N GLU A 488 15.02 26.62 8.49
CA GLU A 488 14.88 27.72 7.51
C GLU A 488 13.94 27.38 6.34
N SER A 489 13.87 26.11 5.93
CA SER A 489 13.03 25.63 4.81
C SER A 489 12.84 24.11 4.80
N GLY A 490 11.74 23.62 4.21
CA GLY A 490 11.46 22.18 4.11
C GLY A 490 11.21 21.46 5.43
N ALA A 491 10.89 22.23 6.47
CA ALA A 491 10.60 21.79 7.83
C ALA A 491 9.39 22.57 8.38
N SER A 492 8.91 22.21 9.56
CA SER A 492 7.73 22.83 10.19
C SER A 492 8.01 23.26 11.63
N HIS A 493 7.45 24.40 12.05
CA HIS A 493 7.38 24.80 13.46
C HIS A 493 6.13 24.28 14.19
N ASP A 494 5.18 23.63 13.49
CA ASP A 494 4.02 22.98 14.15
C ASP A 494 4.44 21.65 14.79
N PRO A 495 4.37 21.48 16.13
CA PRO A 495 4.74 20.23 16.80
C PRO A 495 3.89 19.03 16.40
N CYS A 496 2.69 19.27 15.88
CA CYS A 496 1.80 18.25 15.36
C CYS A 496 2.09 17.84 13.90
N SER A 497 3.08 18.47 13.26
CA SER A 497 3.51 18.13 11.90
C SER A 497 4.46 16.93 11.90
N ASP A 498 4.39 16.13 10.83
CA ASP A 498 5.31 15.00 10.60
C ASP A 498 6.74 15.48 10.28
N THR A 499 6.92 16.75 9.87
CA THR A 499 8.22 17.42 9.60
C THR A 499 8.60 18.48 10.65
N PHE A 500 8.09 18.35 11.88
CA PHE A 500 8.41 19.28 12.97
C PHE A 500 9.91 19.35 13.23
N CYS A 501 10.54 20.53 13.14
CA CYS A 501 11.99 20.68 13.32
C CYS A 501 12.47 20.63 14.77
N GLY A 502 11.56 20.46 15.73
CA GLY A 502 11.85 20.53 17.17
C GLY A 502 11.64 21.94 17.73
N GLU A 503 11.78 22.08 19.05
CA GLU A 503 11.61 23.37 19.72
C GLU A 503 12.86 24.27 19.65
N LYS A 504 13.99 23.66 19.28
CA LYS A 504 15.30 24.29 19.06
C LYS A 504 16.21 23.29 18.31
N VAL A 505 17.37 23.77 17.84
CA VAL A 505 18.50 22.90 17.46
C VAL A 505 18.81 21.89 18.57
N PHE A 506 18.99 20.62 18.18
CA PHE A 506 19.26 19.51 19.10
C PHE A 506 18.30 19.45 20.30
N SER A 507 16.99 19.67 20.06
CA SER A 507 15.95 19.38 21.06
C SER A 507 15.78 17.89 21.28
N GLU A 508 16.01 17.07 20.26
CA GLU A 508 15.88 15.62 20.35
C GLU A 508 17.18 15.04 20.89
N ILE A 509 17.07 14.40 22.06
CA ILE A 509 18.22 13.90 22.82
C ILE A 509 19.04 12.87 22.03
N GLU A 510 18.38 12.12 21.14
CA GLU A 510 19.01 11.18 20.21
C GLU A 510 19.95 11.90 19.24
N THR A 511 19.50 13.01 18.64
CA THR A 511 20.31 13.81 17.71
C THR A 511 21.44 14.54 18.45
N ALA A 512 21.16 15.08 19.64
CA ALA A 512 22.15 15.75 20.47
C ALA A 512 23.31 14.81 20.86
N GLN A 513 23.00 13.55 21.19
CA GLN A 513 23.98 12.54 21.56
C GLN A 513 24.82 12.07 20.36
N VAL A 514 24.21 11.81 19.19
CA VAL A 514 24.99 11.43 17.98
C VAL A 514 25.85 12.60 17.48
N ALA A 515 25.32 13.82 17.47
CA ALA A 515 26.10 15.02 17.16
C ALA A 515 27.30 15.19 18.11
N LYS A 516 27.09 14.98 19.42
CA LYS A 516 28.20 14.97 20.40
C LYS A 516 29.21 13.86 20.10
N PHE A 517 28.77 12.62 19.86
CA PHE A 517 29.67 11.49 19.60
C PHE A 517 30.54 11.74 18.36
N ILE A 518 29.94 12.19 17.26
CA ILE A 518 30.68 12.51 16.03
C ILE A 518 31.67 13.67 16.28
N THR A 519 31.26 14.68 17.06
CA THR A 519 32.12 15.81 17.44
C THR A 519 33.26 15.40 18.39
N ASP A 520 33.06 14.43 19.27
CA ASP A 520 34.12 13.91 20.15
C ASP A 520 35.22 13.17 19.36
N GLN A 521 34.88 12.56 18.22
CA GLN A 521 35.81 11.86 17.32
C GLN A 521 36.51 12.81 16.30
N GLN A 522 36.86 14.03 16.72
CA GLN A 522 37.32 15.13 15.85
C GLN A 522 38.29 14.70 14.74
N ASN A 523 37.94 15.03 13.49
CA ASN A 523 38.73 14.74 12.28
C ASN A 523 39.09 13.25 12.08
N THR A 524 38.54 12.32 12.86
CA THR A 524 38.78 10.87 12.75
C THR A 524 37.73 10.23 11.87
N ILE A 525 36.44 10.55 12.06
CA ILE A 525 35.38 10.20 11.12
C ILE A 525 35.56 11.03 9.84
N VAL A 526 35.65 10.36 8.69
CA VAL A 526 35.85 10.99 7.37
C VAL A 526 34.77 10.62 6.35
N HIS A 527 33.86 9.72 6.72
CA HIS A 527 32.78 9.23 5.89
C HIS A 527 31.54 8.93 6.75
N TYR A 528 30.36 9.36 6.29
CA TYR A 528 29.07 9.24 6.98
C TYR A 528 28.01 8.76 5.99
N ILE A 529 27.21 7.75 6.35
CA ILE A 529 25.94 7.43 5.67
C ILE A 529 24.83 7.25 6.69
N ASN A 530 23.73 7.96 6.45
CA ASN A 530 22.44 7.79 7.10
C ASN A 530 21.51 7.05 6.12
N PHE A 531 21.12 5.82 6.46
CA PHE A 531 20.28 4.98 5.60
C PHE A 531 18.79 5.25 5.86
N HIS A 532 18.03 5.36 4.77
CA HIS A 532 16.61 5.72 4.72
C HIS A 532 15.81 4.75 3.83
N SER A 533 14.49 4.93 3.75
CA SER A 533 13.67 4.36 2.68
C SER A 533 12.37 5.16 2.47
N TYR A 534 11.86 5.35 1.25
CA TYR A 534 12.18 4.68 -0.01
C TYR A 534 12.26 5.71 -1.15
N SER A 535 13.03 5.39 -2.19
CA SER A 535 13.01 6.03 -3.53
C SER A 535 14.19 5.56 -4.42
N GLN A 536 15.12 4.76 -3.91
CA GLN A 536 16.40 4.43 -4.59
C GLN A 536 17.21 5.69 -4.95
N LEU A 537 17.58 6.48 -3.95
CA LEU A 537 18.38 7.71 -4.11
C LEU A 537 19.70 7.61 -3.33
N TRP A 538 20.80 8.07 -3.93
CA TRP A 538 22.09 8.25 -3.29
C TRP A 538 22.42 9.74 -3.21
N MET A 539 22.09 10.36 -2.08
CA MET A 539 22.01 11.81 -1.96
C MET A 539 23.21 12.39 -1.20
N SER A 540 23.78 13.48 -1.69
CA SER A 540 24.83 14.27 -1.01
C SER A 540 24.29 15.63 -0.54
N PRO A 541 25.03 16.38 0.28
CA PRO A 541 24.73 17.79 0.52
C PRO A 541 24.67 18.61 -0.78
N TRP A 542 23.97 19.74 -0.84
CA TRP A 542 23.14 20.32 0.23
C TRP A 542 21.67 19.89 0.13
N GLY A 543 20.99 19.79 1.28
CA GLY A 543 19.53 19.73 1.42
C GLY A 543 18.91 21.10 1.64
N TYR A 544 19.50 21.95 2.48
CA TYR A 544 18.93 23.26 2.81
C TYR A 544 18.90 24.27 1.64
N THR A 545 19.65 24.04 0.55
CA THR A 545 19.74 24.94 -0.60
C THR A 545 20.00 24.18 -1.89
N THR A 546 19.52 24.68 -3.03
CA THR A 546 19.79 24.12 -4.37
C THR A 546 21.19 24.45 -4.91
N LEU A 547 21.96 25.27 -4.19
CA LEU A 547 23.40 25.46 -4.46
C LEU A 547 24.19 24.17 -4.17
N ARG A 548 25.37 24.04 -4.76
CA ARG A 548 26.24 22.87 -4.57
C ARG A 548 27.35 23.14 -3.56
N PRO A 549 27.72 22.17 -2.71
CA PRO A 549 28.84 22.31 -1.78
C PRO A 549 30.19 22.43 -2.51
N PRO A 550 31.21 23.06 -1.89
CA PRO A 550 32.55 23.21 -2.50
C PRO A 550 33.22 21.91 -2.95
N GLN A 551 32.96 20.78 -2.28
CA GLN A 551 33.45 19.46 -2.68
C GLN A 551 32.40 18.59 -3.41
N PHE A 552 31.31 19.18 -3.93
CA PHE A 552 30.23 18.43 -4.60
C PHE A 552 30.74 17.43 -5.64
N LYS A 553 31.70 17.83 -6.49
CA LYS A 553 32.23 16.91 -7.51
C LYS A 553 32.85 15.65 -6.89
N LEU A 554 33.60 15.78 -5.79
CA LEU A 554 34.23 14.64 -5.11
C LEU A 554 33.20 13.73 -4.44
N GLN A 555 32.09 14.30 -3.95
CA GLN A 555 30.94 13.54 -3.46
C GLN A 555 30.22 12.81 -4.61
N ASP A 556 29.96 13.50 -5.73
CA ASP A 556 29.25 12.95 -6.88
C ASP A 556 30.08 11.87 -7.64
N ASP A 557 31.38 12.08 -7.82
CA ASP A 557 32.34 11.07 -8.31
C ASP A 557 32.31 9.81 -7.41
N GLY A 558 32.05 9.96 -6.12
CA GLY A 558 31.83 8.86 -5.16
C GLY A 558 30.46 8.20 -5.31
N SER A 559 29.38 8.99 -5.37
CA SER A 559 28.01 8.53 -5.61
C SER A 559 27.90 7.71 -6.90
N ILE A 560 28.52 8.16 -7.99
CA ILE A 560 28.57 7.46 -9.29
C ILE A 560 29.18 6.07 -9.12
N GLN A 561 30.26 5.92 -8.36
CA GLN A 561 30.87 4.61 -8.10
C GLN A 561 29.95 3.72 -7.25
N ALA A 562 29.32 4.28 -6.21
CA ALA A 562 28.41 3.55 -5.34
C ALA A 562 27.16 3.04 -6.07
N VAL A 563 26.45 3.88 -6.85
CA VAL A 563 25.25 3.45 -7.59
C VAL A 563 25.57 2.48 -8.71
N ASN A 564 26.75 2.60 -9.36
CA ASN A 564 27.19 1.62 -10.36
C ASN A 564 27.53 0.27 -9.72
N ALA A 565 28.19 0.26 -8.55
CA ALA A 565 28.45 -0.97 -7.80
C ALA A 565 27.16 -1.66 -7.34
N LEU A 566 26.20 -0.89 -6.81
CA LEU A 566 24.87 -1.39 -6.42
C LEU A 566 24.12 -1.98 -7.62
N ARG A 567 24.07 -1.24 -8.74
CA ARG A 567 23.48 -1.70 -10.01
C ARG A 567 24.14 -2.98 -10.54
N ALA A 568 25.44 -3.16 -10.30
CA ALA A 568 26.16 -4.37 -10.73
C ALA A 568 25.79 -5.64 -9.95
N VAL A 569 25.06 -5.55 -8.83
CA VAL A 569 24.59 -6.74 -8.09
C VAL A 569 23.23 -7.23 -8.62
N HIS A 570 22.24 -6.34 -8.73
CA HIS A 570 20.83 -6.69 -9.03
C HIS A 570 20.16 -5.79 -10.07
N GLY A 571 20.93 -5.10 -10.94
CA GLY A 571 20.41 -4.21 -11.97
C GLY A 571 19.64 -2.97 -11.48
N THR A 572 19.50 -2.81 -10.15
CA THR A 572 18.65 -1.82 -9.50
C THR A 572 19.18 -0.41 -9.75
N GLN A 573 18.31 0.50 -10.18
CA GLN A 573 18.68 1.86 -10.58
C GLN A 573 18.52 2.82 -9.39
N TYR A 574 19.61 3.48 -9.00
CA TYR A 574 19.58 4.58 -8.05
C TYR A 574 19.90 5.90 -8.78
N GLN A 575 19.16 6.96 -8.46
CA GLN A 575 19.51 8.32 -8.86
C GLN A 575 20.47 8.93 -7.83
N HIS A 576 21.38 9.81 -8.26
CA HIS A 576 22.32 10.49 -7.36
C HIS A 576 22.37 12.00 -7.59
N GLY A 577 22.90 12.74 -6.61
CA GLY A 577 23.09 14.18 -6.66
C GLY A 577 22.86 14.85 -5.29
N ALA A 578 22.84 16.19 -5.28
CA ALA A 578 22.56 16.96 -4.07
C ALA A 578 21.09 16.83 -3.65
N ILE A 579 20.81 16.60 -2.36
CA ILE A 579 19.45 16.40 -1.79
C ILE A 579 18.45 17.41 -2.37
N ALA A 580 18.74 18.70 -2.28
CA ALA A 580 17.86 19.77 -2.76
C ALA A 580 17.58 19.77 -4.27
N GLN A 581 18.44 19.11 -5.06
CA GLN A 581 18.34 19.01 -6.52
C GLN A 581 17.62 17.74 -6.98
N ILE A 582 17.55 16.69 -6.15
CA ILE A 582 16.97 15.39 -6.53
C ILE A 582 15.76 14.95 -5.69
N ILE A 583 15.52 15.55 -4.53
CA ILE A 583 14.29 15.35 -3.76
C ILE A 583 13.52 16.68 -3.58
N TYR A 584 13.95 17.56 -2.68
CA TYR A 584 13.41 18.90 -2.45
C TYR A 584 14.29 19.64 -1.41
N VAL A 585 14.13 20.96 -1.29
CA VAL A 585 14.83 21.77 -0.26
C VAL A 585 14.38 21.36 1.14
N ALA A 586 15.32 20.92 1.98
CA ALA A 586 15.13 20.34 3.31
C ALA A 586 16.27 20.74 4.27
N SER A 587 15.98 21.61 5.24
CA SER A 587 16.98 22.16 6.17
C SER A 587 17.12 21.40 7.50
N GLY A 588 18.23 21.59 8.21
CA GLY A 588 18.50 20.92 9.50
C GLY A 588 18.75 19.41 9.40
N SER A 589 19.37 18.95 8.30
CA SER A 589 19.55 17.53 7.99
C SER A 589 20.88 16.94 8.51
N THR A 590 20.91 15.61 8.69
CA THR A 590 22.09 14.81 9.06
C THR A 590 23.26 15.04 8.11
N ALA A 591 23.01 14.93 6.81
CA ALA A 591 24.03 15.04 5.77
C ALA A 591 24.63 16.45 5.70
N ASP A 592 23.79 17.48 5.77
CA ASP A 592 24.24 18.87 5.74
C ASP A 592 25.08 19.23 6.97
N TRP A 593 24.65 18.84 8.18
CA TRP A 593 25.39 19.12 9.41
C TRP A 593 26.73 18.37 9.47
N THR A 594 26.75 17.09 9.11
CA THR A 594 27.99 16.29 9.16
C THR A 594 29.05 16.79 8.17
N TYR A 595 28.64 17.26 6.98
CA TYR A 595 29.56 17.89 6.04
C TYR A 595 29.93 19.33 6.43
N GLY A 596 28.92 20.17 6.74
CA GLY A 596 29.08 21.62 6.96
C GLY A 596 29.62 22.03 8.34
N VAL A 597 29.49 21.18 9.36
CA VAL A 597 29.95 21.44 10.74
C VAL A 597 30.98 20.40 11.19
N ALA A 598 30.68 19.10 11.04
CA ALA A 598 31.61 18.05 11.48
C ALA A 598 32.76 17.74 10.49
N ASN A 599 32.84 18.49 9.38
CA ASN A 599 33.91 18.41 8.36
C ASN A 599 34.02 17.01 7.68
N VAL A 600 32.94 16.25 7.65
CA VAL A 600 32.89 14.91 7.03
C VAL A 600 32.67 15.06 5.52
N THR A 601 33.76 15.08 4.74
CA THR A 601 33.71 15.33 3.28
C THR A 601 32.79 14.37 2.54
N PHE A 602 32.82 13.08 2.87
CA PHE A 602 31.97 12.06 2.27
C PHE A 602 30.74 11.80 3.16
N SER A 603 29.79 12.73 3.14
CA SER A 603 28.50 12.57 3.82
C SER A 603 27.39 12.30 2.82
N TYR A 604 26.54 11.30 3.10
CA TYR A 604 25.42 10.91 2.24
C TYR A 604 24.17 10.53 3.05
N GLY A 605 22.99 10.76 2.46
CA GLY A 605 21.73 10.11 2.81
C GLY A 605 21.34 9.15 1.71
N VAL A 606 20.97 7.90 2.04
CA VAL A 606 20.66 6.86 1.04
C VAL A 606 19.24 6.34 1.21
N GLU A 607 18.34 6.72 0.31
CA GLU A 607 16.99 6.15 0.21
C GLU A 607 17.07 4.77 -0.44
N LEU A 608 16.78 3.72 0.32
CA LEU A 608 16.86 2.32 -0.15
C LEU A 608 15.69 1.94 -1.09
N ARG A 609 15.59 0.64 -1.40
CA ARG A 609 14.46 0.05 -2.16
C ARG A 609 13.11 0.38 -1.48
N ASP A 610 12.02 0.50 -2.23
CA ASP A 610 11.92 0.36 -3.70
C ASP A 610 11.82 1.70 -4.44
N THR A 611 11.82 1.63 -5.77
CA THR A 611 11.02 2.53 -6.60
C THR A 611 9.77 1.75 -6.96
N VAL A 612 8.60 2.28 -6.62
CA VAL A 612 7.30 1.63 -6.83
C VAL A 612 7.18 1.05 -8.25
N ILE A 613 7.22 -0.28 -8.35
CA ILE A 613 6.50 -1.00 -9.41
C ILE A 613 5.03 -0.71 -9.11
N PRO A 614 4.22 -0.22 -10.06
CA PRO A 614 2.85 0.18 -9.76
C PRO A 614 2.08 -1.00 -9.19
N ASN A 615 1.70 -0.88 -7.92
CA ASN A 615 0.57 -1.64 -7.39
C ASN A 615 -0.65 -1.15 -8.16
N ILE A 616 -1.03 -1.90 -9.19
CA ILE A 616 -2.22 -1.59 -9.99
C ILE A 616 -3.44 -1.96 -9.12
N PRO A 617 -4.40 -1.04 -8.88
CA PRO A 617 -5.58 -1.37 -8.10
C PRO A 617 -6.34 -2.55 -8.68
N THR A 618 -6.82 -3.44 -7.81
CA THR A 618 -7.61 -4.62 -8.23
C THR A 618 -8.94 -4.25 -8.88
N ASP A 619 -9.39 -3.01 -8.69
CA ASP A 619 -10.55 -2.37 -9.33
C ASP A 619 -10.17 -1.23 -10.32
N ALA A 620 -8.89 -1.09 -10.68
CA ALA A 620 -8.45 -0.13 -11.70
C ALA A 620 -9.21 -0.34 -13.01
N GLN A 621 -9.58 0.77 -13.65
CA GLN A 621 -10.09 0.80 -15.02
C GLN A 621 -9.00 1.37 -15.92
N TRP A 622 -9.05 1.03 -17.20
CA TRP A 622 -8.20 1.66 -18.21
C TRP A 622 -9.08 2.32 -19.26
N THR A 623 -8.58 3.41 -19.84
CA THR A 623 -9.20 4.13 -20.95
C THR A 623 -9.56 3.14 -22.05
N GLN A 624 -10.84 2.97 -22.39
CA GLN A 624 -11.24 1.90 -23.31
C GLN A 624 -10.77 2.12 -24.76
N ASN A 625 -10.36 3.34 -25.13
CA ASN A 625 -9.72 3.66 -26.39
C ASN A 625 -8.20 3.79 -26.20
N GLY A 626 -7.43 2.99 -26.93
CA GLY A 626 -5.97 3.04 -26.93
C GLY A 626 -5.41 4.16 -27.82
N ILE A 627 -4.28 4.72 -27.40
CA ILE A 627 -3.47 5.66 -28.17
C ILE A 627 -2.38 4.86 -28.88
N ILE A 628 -2.20 5.06 -30.19
CA ILE A 628 -1.08 4.44 -30.91
C ILE A 628 0.22 5.13 -30.50
N VAL A 629 1.17 4.36 -29.97
CA VAL A 629 2.46 4.86 -29.47
C VAL A 629 3.67 4.34 -30.24
N ALA A 630 3.49 3.31 -31.07
CA ALA A 630 4.45 2.87 -32.07
C ALA A 630 3.75 2.18 -33.25
N GLY A 631 4.30 2.29 -34.45
CA GLY A 631 3.72 1.76 -35.69
C GLY A 631 2.44 2.49 -36.10
N GLY A 632 1.45 1.75 -36.61
CA GLY A 632 0.15 2.30 -37.02
C GLY A 632 0.11 2.99 -38.39
N HIS A 633 1.26 3.29 -39.00
CA HIS A 633 1.38 3.80 -40.38
C HIS A 633 1.23 2.70 -41.46
N GLY A 634 0.38 1.70 -41.20
CA GLY A 634 0.21 0.50 -42.02
C GLY A 634 1.31 -0.55 -41.83
N GLU A 635 1.14 -1.68 -42.50
CA GLU A 635 2.19 -2.71 -42.63
C GLU A 635 3.36 -2.16 -43.45
N GLY A 636 4.59 -2.39 -42.98
CA GLY A 636 5.78 -2.12 -43.77
C GLY A 636 7.08 -2.11 -42.96
N SER A 637 8.18 -1.78 -43.65
CA SER A 637 9.54 -1.86 -43.13
C SER A 637 10.20 -0.49 -42.89
N ALA A 638 9.48 0.61 -43.05
CA ALA A 638 9.97 1.94 -42.68
C ALA A 638 10.24 2.06 -41.16
N THR A 639 10.90 3.14 -40.74
CA THR A 639 11.20 3.44 -39.33
C THR A 639 9.95 3.73 -38.50
N ASN A 640 8.92 4.32 -39.12
CA ASN A 640 7.61 4.56 -38.52
C ASN A 640 6.59 3.42 -38.74
N GLN A 641 7.01 2.29 -39.30
CA GLN A 641 6.14 1.13 -39.57
C GLN A 641 6.60 -0.11 -38.81
N LEU A 642 5.67 -1.06 -38.65
CA LEU A 642 5.91 -2.38 -38.06
C LEU A 642 5.36 -3.46 -39.00
N ASN A 643 5.84 -4.69 -38.87
CA ASN A 643 5.24 -5.86 -39.49
C ASN A 643 5.17 -7.03 -38.49
N PHE A 644 3.94 -7.49 -38.23
CA PHE A 644 3.56 -8.43 -37.17
C PHE A 644 4.40 -8.31 -35.87
N PRO A 645 4.31 -7.18 -35.14
CA PRO A 645 5.03 -6.99 -33.88
C PRO A 645 4.60 -8.05 -32.85
N CYS A 646 5.56 -8.87 -32.42
CA CYS A 646 5.29 -10.06 -31.60
C CYS A 646 5.58 -9.86 -30.11
N GLY A 647 6.62 -9.10 -29.75
CA GLY A 647 7.05 -8.96 -28.35
C GLY A 647 7.45 -7.53 -28.00
N LEU A 648 7.35 -7.19 -26.71
CA LEU A 648 7.55 -5.83 -26.20
C LEU A 648 8.29 -5.82 -24.86
N PHE A 649 9.42 -5.11 -24.81
CA PHE A 649 10.04 -4.69 -23.55
C PHE A 649 9.95 -3.18 -23.40
N LEU A 650 9.51 -2.71 -22.21
CA LEU A 650 9.45 -1.30 -21.86
C LEU A 650 10.53 -0.98 -20.80
N ASP A 651 11.47 -0.09 -21.12
CA ASP A 651 12.47 0.39 -20.18
C ASP A 651 11.89 1.51 -19.27
N GLY A 652 12.53 1.78 -18.14
CA GLY A 652 11.99 2.63 -17.07
C GLY A 652 11.86 4.13 -17.42
N ASP A 653 12.39 4.53 -18.57
CA ASP A 653 12.27 5.86 -19.19
C ASP A 653 11.17 5.93 -20.27
N LYS A 654 10.35 4.87 -20.37
CA LYS A 654 9.35 4.61 -21.43
C LYS A 654 9.93 4.42 -22.84
N THR A 655 11.20 4.02 -22.95
CA THR A 655 11.74 3.48 -24.21
C THR A 655 11.19 2.06 -24.44
N MET A 656 10.43 1.88 -25.52
CA MET A 656 9.99 0.58 -26.01
C MET A 656 11.09 -0.09 -26.85
N PHE A 657 11.19 -1.40 -26.76
CA PHE A 657 11.95 -2.28 -27.65
C PHE A 657 11.00 -3.36 -28.16
N ILE A 658 10.73 -3.33 -29.47
CA ILE A 658 9.68 -4.13 -30.12
C ILE A 658 10.33 -5.19 -31.00
N ALA A 659 9.92 -6.44 -30.82
CA ALA A 659 10.29 -7.56 -31.68
C ALA A 659 9.40 -7.58 -32.93
N ASP A 660 9.92 -7.01 -34.01
CA ASP A 660 9.21 -6.70 -35.25
C ASP A 660 9.37 -7.88 -36.24
N CYS A 661 8.68 -9.00 -35.94
CA CYS A 661 8.91 -10.32 -36.54
C CYS A 661 8.88 -10.30 -38.08
N GLY A 662 7.90 -9.62 -38.68
CA GLY A 662 7.77 -9.57 -40.15
C GLY A 662 8.85 -8.74 -40.86
N ASN A 663 9.69 -8.03 -40.11
CA ASN A 663 10.80 -7.21 -40.61
C ASN A 663 12.19 -7.69 -40.12
N ASP A 664 12.26 -8.86 -39.48
CA ASP A 664 13.51 -9.49 -39.00
C ASP A 664 14.41 -8.58 -38.15
N ARG A 665 13.80 -7.76 -37.28
CA ARG A 665 14.49 -6.72 -36.51
C ARG A 665 13.95 -6.52 -35.10
N ILE A 666 14.79 -5.93 -34.24
CA ILE A 666 14.33 -5.22 -33.05
C ILE A 666 14.39 -3.72 -33.34
N ILE A 667 13.29 -3.03 -33.09
CA ILE A 667 13.17 -1.58 -33.22
C ILE A 667 12.97 -0.94 -31.84
N GLN A 668 13.79 0.07 -31.53
CA GLN A 668 13.68 0.92 -30.35
C GLN A 668 12.79 2.11 -30.68
N TRP A 669 11.86 2.46 -29.82
CA TRP A 669 10.94 3.59 -30.00
C TRP A 669 10.77 4.31 -28.66
N LYS A 670 10.87 5.65 -28.59
CA LYS A 670 10.61 6.40 -27.35
C LYS A 670 9.24 7.08 -27.40
N MET A 671 8.63 7.26 -26.23
CA MET A 671 7.38 8.01 -26.13
C MET A 671 7.52 9.43 -26.68
N GLY A 672 6.76 9.73 -27.73
CA GLY A 672 6.77 11.01 -28.44
C GLY A 672 7.58 11.03 -29.76
N ASP A 673 8.40 10.01 -30.03
CA ASP A 673 9.08 9.87 -31.33
C ASP A 673 8.07 9.44 -32.42
N THR A 674 8.19 9.97 -33.65
CA THR A 674 7.39 9.52 -34.82
C THR A 674 7.96 8.27 -35.49
N ASP A 675 9.21 7.95 -35.21
CA ASP A 675 10.03 6.98 -35.93
C ASP A 675 10.87 6.17 -34.95
N GLY A 676 10.81 4.84 -35.08
CA GLY A 676 11.68 3.94 -34.35
C GLY A 676 13.07 3.81 -34.98
N ARG A 677 14.07 3.51 -34.16
CA ARG A 677 15.46 3.21 -34.56
C ARG A 677 15.69 1.70 -34.53
N VAL A 678 16.17 1.12 -35.63
CA VAL A 678 16.62 -0.29 -35.63
C VAL A 678 17.84 -0.45 -34.73
N VAL A 679 17.81 -1.44 -33.83
CA VAL A 679 18.87 -1.71 -32.84
C VAL A 679 19.44 -3.13 -32.87
N ALA A 680 18.74 -4.08 -33.51
CA ALA A 680 19.27 -5.40 -33.84
C ALA A 680 18.57 -5.96 -35.10
N GLY A 681 19.25 -6.82 -35.85
CA GLY A 681 18.73 -7.36 -37.12
C GLY A 681 18.56 -6.28 -38.20
N GLY A 682 17.49 -6.37 -38.99
CA GLY A 682 17.14 -5.35 -40.00
C GLY A 682 18.03 -5.32 -41.24
N THR A 683 18.93 -6.30 -41.41
CA THR A 683 19.72 -6.49 -42.64
C THR A 683 19.11 -7.58 -43.56
N GLY A 684 17.78 -7.74 -43.48
CA GLY A 684 17.01 -8.84 -44.08
C GLY A 684 17.10 -10.13 -43.27
N GLY A 685 16.08 -10.98 -43.38
CA GLY A 685 16.00 -12.26 -42.68
C GLY A 685 17.13 -13.23 -43.01
N GLY A 686 17.63 -13.93 -41.99
CA GLY A 686 18.64 -14.97 -42.17
C GLY A 686 19.34 -15.38 -40.88
N SER A 687 20.29 -16.32 -41.00
CA SER A 687 20.97 -16.96 -39.87
C SER A 687 22.37 -16.41 -39.56
N GLN A 688 22.84 -15.37 -40.26
CA GLN A 688 24.11 -14.71 -39.92
C GLN A 688 24.01 -14.02 -38.53
N LEU A 689 25.16 -13.72 -37.92
CA LEU A 689 25.21 -13.04 -36.61
C LEU A 689 24.65 -11.59 -36.65
N LYS A 690 24.65 -10.95 -37.83
CA LYS A 690 24.04 -9.63 -38.07
C LYS A 690 22.55 -9.69 -38.51
N GLN A 691 21.96 -10.88 -38.54
CA GLN A 691 20.58 -11.12 -38.96
C GLN A 691 19.75 -11.78 -37.85
N LEU A 692 18.44 -11.63 -37.96
CA LEU A 692 17.42 -12.35 -37.20
C LEU A 692 16.46 -13.02 -38.20
N ASN A 693 15.53 -13.84 -37.72
CA ASN A 693 14.54 -14.53 -38.55
C ASN A 693 13.25 -14.74 -37.72
N CYS A 694 12.25 -13.87 -37.94
CA CYS A 694 11.09 -13.65 -37.07
C CYS A 694 11.46 -13.64 -35.56
N PRO A 695 12.10 -12.57 -35.06
CA PRO A 695 12.27 -12.38 -33.63
C PRO A 695 10.90 -12.26 -32.94
N THR A 696 10.62 -13.11 -31.94
CA THR A 696 9.29 -13.14 -31.27
C THR A 696 9.23 -12.46 -29.91
N ASN A 697 10.36 -12.28 -29.24
CA ASN A 697 10.45 -11.70 -27.90
C ASN A 697 11.83 -11.05 -27.71
N VAL A 698 11.89 -9.99 -26.91
CA VAL A 698 13.12 -9.28 -26.53
C VAL A 698 13.04 -8.86 -25.07
N LEU A 699 14.17 -8.95 -24.35
CA LEU A 699 14.35 -8.33 -23.03
C LEU A 699 15.72 -7.65 -22.93
N ILE A 700 15.98 -6.92 -21.84
CA ILE A 700 17.22 -6.16 -21.66
C ILE A 700 17.99 -6.65 -20.44
N ASP A 701 19.20 -7.16 -20.67
CA ASP A 701 20.21 -7.30 -19.63
C ASP A 701 20.80 -5.92 -19.33
N LYS A 702 20.30 -5.29 -18.27
CA LYS A 702 20.73 -3.95 -17.82
C LYS A 702 22.08 -3.94 -17.09
N GLN A 703 22.70 -5.09 -16.82
CA GLN A 703 24.05 -5.14 -16.22
C GLN A 703 25.13 -5.02 -17.29
N VAL A 704 25.00 -5.73 -18.42
CA VAL A 704 25.96 -5.66 -19.54
C VAL A 704 25.47 -4.81 -20.73
N ASP A 705 24.36 -4.10 -20.54
CA ASP A 705 23.68 -3.21 -21.50
C ASP A 705 23.42 -3.85 -22.87
N SER A 706 22.77 -5.02 -22.87
CA SER A 706 22.49 -5.82 -24.07
C SER A 706 21.04 -6.25 -24.18
N LEU A 707 20.53 -6.32 -25.41
CA LEU A 707 19.28 -6.98 -25.76
C LEU A 707 19.49 -8.50 -25.74
N ILE A 708 18.55 -9.25 -25.17
CA ILE A 708 18.44 -10.71 -25.31
C ILE A 708 17.21 -10.98 -26.16
N ILE A 709 17.37 -11.73 -27.26
CA ILE A 709 16.41 -11.79 -28.36
C ILE A 709 16.07 -13.24 -28.70
N SER A 710 14.77 -13.55 -28.75
CA SER A 710 14.22 -14.83 -29.18
C SER A 710 14.22 -14.89 -30.71
N ASP A 711 15.29 -15.41 -31.31
CA ASP A 711 15.47 -15.51 -32.76
C ASP A 711 14.87 -16.83 -33.28
N ARG A 712 13.53 -16.88 -33.23
CA ARG A 712 12.74 -18.12 -33.24
C ARG A 712 12.95 -19.00 -34.45
N ALA A 713 12.89 -18.45 -35.68
CA ALA A 713 13.00 -19.30 -36.87
C ALA A 713 14.43 -19.82 -37.10
N ASN A 714 15.44 -19.15 -36.52
CA ASN A 714 16.82 -19.64 -36.43
C ASN A 714 17.06 -20.60 -35.25
N ARG A 715 16.02 -20.92 -34.44
CA ARG A 715 16.07 -21.83 -33.27
C ARG A 715 17.15 -21.47 -32.23
N ARG A 716 17.34 -20.19 -31.97
CA ARG A 716 18.40 -19.67 -31.09
C ARG A 716 17.96 -18.47 -30.25
N VAL A 717 18.73 -18.18 -29.21
CA VAL A 717 18.63 -16.93 -28.43
C VAL A 717 19.90 -16.12 -28.63
N MET A 718 19.75 -14.87 -29.06
CA MET A 718 20.83 -13.95 -29.40
C MET A 718 21.04 -12.90 -28.30
N ARG A 719 22.29 -12.48 -28.06
CA ARG A 719 22.65 -11.27 -27.31
C ARG A 719 23.10 -10.18 -28.27
N TRP A 720 22.74 -8.92 -28.02
CA TRP A 720 23.14 -7.78 -28.83
C TRP A 720 23.44 -6.56 -27.95
N PHE A 721 24.69 -6.10 -27.91
CA PHE A 721 25.10 -4.97 -27.07
C PHE A 721 24.58 -3.62 -27.60
N ARG A 722 23.97 -2.80 -26.74
CA ARG A 722 23.36 -1.51 -27.13
C ARG A 722 24.40 -0.39 -27.36
N ARG A 723 25.66 -0.56 -26.93
CA ARG A 723 26.75 0.43 -27.02
C ARG A 723 28.08 -0.15 -27.53
N SER A 724 28.04 -1.23 -28.28
CA SER A 724 29.25 -1.82 -28.89
C SER A 724 29.44 -1.30 -30.31
N ASP A 725 30.69 -1.20 -30.75
CA ASP A 725 31.06 -0.96 -32.15
C ASP A 725 30.71 -2.16 -33.07
N THR A 726 30.36 -3.32 -32.49
CA THR A 726 30.00 -4.54 -33.22
C THR A 726 28.56 -4.51 -33.74
N THR A 727 28.38 -4.46 -35.06
CA THR A 727 27.07 -4.51 -35.73
C THR A 727 26.48 -5.94 -35.86
N GLN A 728 26.84 -6.85 -34.96
CA GLN A 728 26.39 -8.24 -34.96
C GLN A 728 26.14 -8.72 -33.52
N GLY A 729 25.20 -9.64 -33.36
CA GLY A 729 24.92 -10.31 -32.09
C GLY A 729 25.76 -11.56 -31.87
N GLU A 730 25.59 -12.15 -30.69
CA GLU A 730 26.24 -13.38 -30.24
C GLU A 730 25.17 -14.44 -29.93
N ILE A 731 25.45 -15.71 -30.20
CA ILE A 731 24.55 -16.81 -29.82
C ILE A 731 24.77 -17.12 -28.33
N LEU A 732 23.71 -17.03 -27.52
CA LEU A 732 23.74 -17.51 -26.13
C LEU A 732 23.35 -18.99 -26.03
N ILE A 733 22.23 -19.36 -26.67
CA ILE A 733 21.67 -20.71 -26.67
C ILE A 733 21.25 -21.06 -28.10
N ASP A 734 21.56 -22.27 -28.56
CA ASP A 734 21.15 -22.82 -29.84
C ASP A 734 20.24 -24.06 -29.66
N ASN A 735 19.70 -24.57 -30.78
CA ASN A 735 18.79 -25.72 -30.85
C ASN A 735 17.60 -25.65 -29.87
N ILE A 736 17.04 -24.46 -29.72
CA ILE A 736 15.91 -24.16 -28.85
C ILE A 736 14.78 -23.54 -29.67
N SER A 737 13.58 -24.10 -29.58
CA SER A 737 12.38 -23.53 -30.24
C SER A 737 11.83 -22.39 -29.39
N CYS A 738 12.66 -21.35 -29.22
CA CYS A 738 12.40 -20.26 -28.30
C CYS A 738 11.16 -19.45 -28.75
N ARG A 739 10.33 -19.06 -27.79
CA ARG A 739 9.28 -18.05 -28.02
C ARG A 739 9.14 -17.05 -26.88
N GLY A 740 9.13 -17.53 -25.63
CA GLY A 740 9.13 -16.70 -24.43
C GLY A 740 10.52 -16.58 -23.81
N LEU A 741 10.86 -15.38 -23.34
CA LEU A 741 12.05 -15.09 -22.54
C LEU A 741 11.64 -14.37 -21.25
N ALA A 742 12.32 -14.68 -20.16
CA ALA A 742 12.29 -13.90 -18.92
C ALA A 742 13.68 -13.95 -18.25
N MET A 743 13.98 -13.00 -17.37
CA MET A 743 15.25 -12.97 -16.63
C MET A 743 15.01 -12.43 -15.21
N ASP A 744 15.61 -13.07 -14.19
CA ASP A 744 15.41 -12.69 -12.78
C ASP A 744 16.48 -11.72 -12.23
N ASP A 745 16.27 -11.22 -11.01
CA ASP A 745 17.21 -10.37 -10.23
C ASP A 745 18.60 -11.02 -9.99
N GLN A 746 18.78 -12.31 -10.36
CA GLN A 746 20.03 -13.06 -10.29
C GLN A 746 20.66 -13.33 -11.68
N ARG A 747 20.05 -12.80 -12.75
CA ARG A 747 20.44 -12.98 -14.17
C ARG A 747 20.48 -14.44 -14.63
N TYR A 748 19.60 -15.28 -14.07
CA TYR A 748 19.21 -16.50 -14.77
C TYR A 748 18.27 -16.15 -15.92
N LEU A 749 18.57 -16.68 -17.10
CA LEU A 749 17.74 -16.55 -18.30
C LEU A 749 16.77 -17.73 -18.37
N TYR A 750 15.48 -17.44 -18.35
CA TYR A 750 14.40 -18.42 -18.50
C TYR A 750 13.93 -18.40 -19.95
N ILE A 751 13.72 -19.58 -20.53
CA ILE A 751 13.38 -19.74 -21.95
C ILE A 751 12.31 -20.82 -22.07
N SER A 752 11.22 -20.53 -22.80
CA SER A 752 10.25 -21.55 -23.20
C SER A 752 10.66 -22.19 -24.53
N ASP A 753 10.67 -23.53 -24.59
CA ASP A 753 10.86 -24.28 -25.82
C ASP A 753 9.51 -24.85 -26.28
N VAL A 754 8.99 -24.33 -27.40
CA VAL A 754 7.66 -24.72 -27.89
C VAL A 754 7.61 -26.11 -28.49
N ASP A 755 8.74 -26.70 -28.88
CA ASP A 755 8.81 -28.06 -29.45
C ASP A 755 8.92 -29.11 -28.35
N LYS A 756 9.74 -28.83 -27.32
CA LYS A 756 9.95 -29.72 -26.17
C LYS A 756 8.83 -29.61 -25.11
N HIS A 757 8.03 -28.54 -25.19
CA HIS A 757 6.95 -28.20 -24.25
C HIS A 757 7.44 -28.10 -22.80
N GLU A 758 8.48 -27.29 -22.61
CA GLU A 758 9.11 -27.05 -21.32
C GLU A 758 9.58 -25.61 -21.18
N VAL A 759 9.84 -25.19 -19.94
CA VAL A 759 10.59 -23.98 -19.63
C VAL A 759 11.87 -24.39 -18.92
N ARG A 760 13.00 -23.87 -19.38
CA ARG A 760 14.32 -24.08 -18.77
C ARG A 760 14.93 -22.76 -18.30
N ARG A 761 15.64 -22.85 -17.18
CA ARG A 761 16.43 -21.77 -16.58
C ARG A 761 17.92 -22.03 -16.84
N TYR A 762 18.61 -21.06 -17.41
CA TYR A 762 20.02 -21.10 -17.76
C TYR A 762 20.78 -20.01 -17.00
N GLN A 763 21.96 -20.31 -16.45
CA GLN A 763 22.94 -19.26 -16.16
C GLN A 763 23.53 -18.75 -17.49
N ILE A 764 23.80 -17.45 -17.63
CA ILE A 764 24.36 -16.92 -18.91
C ILE A 764 25.76 -17.54 -19.16
N GLY A 765 25.86 -18.38 -20.20
CA GLY A 765 27.04 -19.19 -20.53
C GLY A 765 26.87 -20.70 -20.29
N GLU A 766 25.83 -21.12 -19.57
CA GLU A 766 25.42 -22.52 -19.40
C GLU A 766 24.74 -23.05 -20.68
N LYS A 767 25.11 -24.24 -21.13
CA LYS A 767 24.47 -24.88 -22.30
C LYS A 767 23.27 -25.78 -21.95
N ASN A 768 23.23 -26.32 -20.73
CA ASN A 768 22.29 -27.35 -20.30
C ASN A 768 21.37 -26.83 -19.18
N GLY A 769 20.42 -25.94 -19.52
CA GLY A 769 19.55 -25.29 -18.54
C GLY A 769 18.72 -26.26 -17.68
N THR A 770 18.51 -25.88 -16.42
CA THR A 770 17.66 -26.57 -15.45
C THR A 770 16.20 -26.58 -15.92
N LEU A 771 15.51 -27.73 -15.89
CA LEU A 771 14.05 -27.78 -16.11
C LEU A 771 13.32 -27.09 -14.94
N VAL A 772 12.39 -26.18 -15.22
CA VAL A 772 11.63 -25.43 -14.20
C VAL A 772 10.12 -25.39 -14.41
N ALA A 773 9.60 -25.77 -15.59
CA ALA A 773 8.18 -26.05 -15.82
C ALA A 773 7.98 -27.04 -16.99
N GLY A 774 6.93 -27.87 -16.91
CA GLY A 774 6.61 -28.86 -17.95
C GLY A 774 7.61 -30.02 -18.02
N GLY A 775 8.09 -30.34 -19.23
CA GLY A 775 9.15 -31.34 -19.46
C GLY A 775 8.68 -32.80 -19.49
N HIS A 776 7.43 -33.10 -19.13
CA HIS A 776 6.85 -34.45 -19.18
C HIS A 776 6.12 -34.71 -20.51
N GLY A 777 6.64 -34.15 -21.60
CA GLY A 777 6.04 -34.20 -22.93
C GLY A 777 4.78 -33.33 -23.10
N LYS A 778 4.13 -33.50 -24.25
CA LYS A 778 2.89 -32.78 -24.61
C LYS A 778 1.71 -33.28 -23.79
N GLY A 779 1.01 -32.39 -23.11
CA GLY A 779 -0.26 -32.72 -22.47
C GLY A 779 -0.78 -31.60 -21.57
N ASP A 780 -1.88 -31.88 -20.88
CA ASP A 780 -2.62 -30.99 -20.00
C ASP A 780 -2.53 -31.40 -18.51
N GLY A 781 -1.70 -32.39 -18.16
CA GLY A 781 -1.33 -32.67 -16.77
C GLY A 781 -0.68 -31.48 -16.06
N LEU A 782 -0.62 -31.53 -14.71
CA LEU A 782 -0.03 -30.45 -13.91
C LEU A 782 1.50 -30.34 -14.08
N ASN A 783 2.17 -31.41 -14.51
CA ASN A 783 3.59 -31.45 -14.88
C ASN A 783 3.84 -31.33 -16.40
N GLN A 784 2.82 -30.98 -17.19
CA GLN A 784 2.87 -30.90 -18.64
C GLN A 784 2.48 -29.52 -19.18
N LEU A 785 2.93 -29.25 -20.41
CA LEU A 785 2.64 -28.05 -21.19
C LEU A 785 2.36 -28.46 -22.65
N ASN A 786 1.84 -27.51 -23.44
CA ASN A 786 1.49 -27.70 -24.84
C ASN A 786 1.71 -26.38 -25.60
N CYS A 787 2.90 -26.24 -26.20
CA CYS A 787 3.38 -25.02 -26.86
C CYS A 787 3.45 -23.79 -25.91
N PRO A 788 4.29 -23.80 -24.84
CA PRO A 788 4.39 -22.67 -23.92
C PRO A 788 4.98 -21.41 -24.59
N THR A 789 4.18 -20.35 -24.75
CA THR A 789 4.53 -19.23 -25.65
C THR A 789 5.21 -18.05 -24.96
N TYR A 790 4.77 -17.69 -23.74
CA TYR A 790 5.31 -16.58 -22.96
C TYR A 790 5.48 -17.01 -21.50
N ILE A 791 6.40 -16.32 -20.83
CA ILE A 791 6.79 -16.60 -19.45
C ILE A 791 7.03 -15.29 -18.69
N PHE A 792 6.69 -15.30 -17.41
CA PHE A 792 7.07 -14.28 -16.43
C PHE A 792 7.72 -14.97 -15.24
N VAL A 793 8.64 -14.29 -14.56
CA VAL A 793 9.34 -14.81 -13.38
C VAL A 793 9.35 -13.74 -12.31
N ASP A 794 8.86 -14.07 -11.12
CA ASP A 794 8.87 -13.14 -9.97
C ASP A 794 10.18 -13.22 -9.17
N SER A 795 10.34 -12.32 -8.21
CA SER A 795 11.54 -12.24 -7.34
C SER A 795 11.76 -13.47 -6.45
N GLN A 796 10.78 -14.38 -6.35
CA GLN A 796 10.89 -15.65 -5.64
C GLN A 796 11.33 -16.80 -6.57
N GLN A 797 11.56 -16.51 -7.86
CA GLN A 797 11.82 -17.48 -8.94
C GLN A 797 10.63 -18.41 -9.20
N THR A 798 9.41 -17.93 -8.97
CA THR A 798 8.20 -18.57 -9.47
C THR A 798 8.11 -18.34 -10.98
N VAL A 799 7.86 -19.40 -11.75
CA VAL A 799 7.68 -19.31 -13.22
C VAL A 799 6.20 -19.36 -13.56
N TYR A 800 5.71 -18.35 -14.26
CA TYR A 800 4.34 -18.26 -14.79
C TYR A 800 4.40 -18.51 -16.29
N VAL A 801 3.52 -19.35 -16.82
CA VAL A 801 3.61 -19.84 -18.22
C VAL A 801 2.25 -19.75 -18.91
N SER A 802 2.21 -19.11 -20.09
CA SER A 802 1.08 -19.17 -21.01
C SER A 802 1.09 -20.48 -21.77
N ASP A 803 0.26 -21.42 -21.32
CA ASP A 803 0.13 -22.78 -21.85
C ASP A 803 -0.87 -22.78 -23.02
N HIS A 804 -0.43 -22.16 -24.11
CA HIS A 804 -1.20 -21.68 -25.25
C HIS A 804 -2.27 -22.65 -25.78
N ASN A 805 -1.86 -23.88 -26.13
CA ASN A 805 -2.76 -24.86 -26.73
C ASN A 805 -3.62 -25.61 -25.69
N ASN A 806 -3.34 -25.44 -24.40
CA ASN A 806 -4.18 -25.91 -23.29
C ASN A 806 -5.08 -24.80 -22.75
N HIS A 807 -5.07 -23.61 -23.36
CA HIS A 807 -6.01 -22.52 -23.09
C HIS A 807 -6.03 -22.07 -21.62
N ARG A 808 -4.84 -22.03 -21.01
CA ARG A 808 -4.64 -21.77 -19.58
C ARG A 808 -3.33 -21.04 -19.27
N VAL A 809 -3.24 -20.50 -18.06
CA VAL A 809 -1.99 -20.00 -17.46
C VAL A 809 -1.69 -20.82 -16.20
N MET A 810 -0.43 -21.24 -16.07
CA MET A 810 0.06 -22.14 -15.03
C MET A 810 1.24 -21.51 -14.26
N LYS A 811 1.31 -21.73 -12.95
CA LYS A 811 2.34 -21.20 -12.01
C LYS A 811 3.16 -22.35 -11.39
N TRP A 812 4.47 -22.37 -11.58
CA TRP A 812 5.41 -23.24 -10.86
C TRP A 812 6.18 -22.43 -9.81
N ASN A 813 6.01 -22.76 -8.53
CA ASN A 813 6.89 -22.24 -7.48
C ASN A 813 8.31 -22.81 -7.67
N LYS A 814 9.32 -22.13 -7.13
CA LYS A 814 10.72 -22.57 -7.21
C LYS A 814 10.88 -24.03 -6.76
N ASN A 815 11.51 -24.85 -7.61
CA ASN A 815 11.73 -26.30 -7.44
C ASN A 815 10.46 -27.19 -7.41
N ALA A 816 9.28 -26.68 -7.78
CA ALA A 816 8.06 -27.50 -7.86
C ALA A 816 8.11 -28.47 -9.05
N THR A 817 7.63 -29.71 -8.86
CA THR A 817 7.51 -30.73 -9.92
C THR A 817 6.21 -30.61 -10.72
N GLU A 818 5.20 -29.96 -10.14
CA GLU A 818 3.86 -29.74 -10.71
C GLU A 818 3.48 -28.26 -10.60
N GLY A 819 2.70 -27.79 -11.58
CA GLY A 819 2.24 -26.42 -11.68
C GLY A 819 0.80 -26.25 -11.20
N ILE A 820 0.47 -25.03 -10.79
CA ILE A 820 -0.83 -24.62 -10.29
C ILE A 820 -1.58 -23.88 -11.40
N LEU A 821 -2.81 -24.30 -11.71
CA LEU A 821 -3.70 -23.56 -12.61
C LEU A 821 -4.10 -22.22 -11.96
N ILE A 822 -3.86 -21.11 -12.64
CA ILE A 822 -4.20 -19.77 -12.15
C ILE A 822 -5.18 -18.98 -13.04
N ALA A 823 -5.32 -19.33 -14.32
CA ALA A 823 -6.35 -18.77 -15.20
C ALA A 823 -6.69 -19.72 -16.36
N GLY A 824 -7.92 -19.64 -16.88
CA GLY A 824 -8.42 -20.49 -17.97
C GLY A 824 -8.55 -21.96 -17.58
N GLY A 825 -8.25 -22.86 -18.51
CA GLY A 825 -8.26 -24.32 -18.28
C GLY A 825 -9.64 -24.98 -18.35
N GLN A 826 -10.71 -24.22 -18.64
CA GLN A 826 -12.07 -24.73 -18.88
C GLN A 826 -12.35 -24.90 -20.39
N GLY A 827 -11.36 -25.41 -21.13
CA GLY A 827 -11.37 -25.44 -22.60
C GLY A 827 -11.21 -24.04 -23.23
N ASN A 828 -11.29 -23.98 -24.56
CA ASN A 828 -11.21 -22.73 -25.31
C ASN A 828 -12.58 -22.04 -25.41
N GLY A 829 -12.60 -20.72 -25.25
CA GLY A 829 -13.81 -19.92 -25.41
C GLY A 829 -13.64 -18.50 -24.89
N ASN A 830 -14.73 -17.73 -24.87
CA ASN A 830 -14.75 -16.30 -24.54
C ASN A 830 -15.40 -15.97 -23.17
N ALA A 831 -15.81 -16.98 -22.40
CA ALA A 831 -16.28 -16.77 -21.02
C ALA A 831 -15.20 -16.11 -20.14
N LEU A 832 -15.60 -15.54 -19.01
CA LEU A 832 -14.66 -14.96 -18.04
C LEU A 832 -13.82 -16.03 -17.32
N THR A 833 -14.24 -17.30 -17.35
CA THR A 833 -13.50 -18.48 -16.85
C THR A 833 -12.58 -19.11 -17.90
N GLN A 834 -12.58 -18.61 -19.15
CA GLN A 834 -11.89 -19.21 -20.30
C GLN A 834 -10.87 -18.26 -20.92
N LEU A 835 -9.94 -18.86 -21.68
CA LEU A 835 -8.95 -18.17 -22.51
C LEU A 835 -8.91 -18.83 -23.90
N TYR A 836 -8.41 -18.12 -24.91
CA TYR A 836 -8.20 -18.65 -26.26
C TYR A 836 -6.82 -18.23 -26.78
N TRP A 837 -5.88 -19.18 -26.73
CA TRP A 837 -4.47 -19.03 -27.10
C TRP A 837 -3.78 -17.86 -26.36
N PRO A 838 -3.67 -17.95 -25.01
CA PRO A 838 -2.98 -16.92 -24.23
C PRO A 838 -1.54 -16.72 -24.70
N GLN A 839 -1.08 -15.46 -24.65
CA GLN A 839 0.25 -15.05 -25.08
C GLN A 839 0.95 -14.29 -23.94
N GLY A 840 1.43 -13.07 -24.15
CA GLY A 840 2.10 -12.26 -23.13
C GLY A 840 1.32 -12.20 -21.82
N LEU A 841 2.06 -12.31 -20.72
CA LEU A 841 1.53 -12.22 -19.38
C LEU A 841 2.51 -11.48 -18.47
N LEU A 842 1.97 -10.83 -17.45
CA LEU A 842 2.71 -10.24 -16.33
C LEU A 842 1.96 -10.51 -15.04
N VAL A 843 2.67 -10.47 -13.91
CA VAL A 843 2.06 -10.52 -12.58
C VAL A 843 2.51 -9.31 -11.79
N ASP A 844 1.58 -8.59 -11.17
CA ASP A 844 1.89 -7.41 -10.35
C ASP A 844 2.32 -7.78 -8.92
N THR A 845 2.73 -6.76 -8.16
CA THR A 845 3.16 -6.89 -6.76
C THR A 845 2.04 -7.31 -5.78
N LEU A 846 0.80 -7.43 -6.25
CA LEU A 846 -0.36 -7.97 -5.49
C LEU A 846 -0.66 -9.43 -5.87
N ASP A 847 0.24 -10.11 -6.57
CA ASP A 847 0.08 -11.46 -7.13
C ASP A 847 -1.04 -11.55 -8.21
N THR A 848 -1.50 -10.41 -8.78
CA THR A 848 -2.55 -10.37 -9.82
C THR A 848 -1.97 -10.65 -11.20
N LEU A 849 -2.54 -11.63 -11.91
CA LEU A 849 -2.18 -11.96 -13.29
C LEU A 849 -2.84 -11.01 -14.29
N TYR A 850 -2.08 -10.56 -15.27
CA TYR A 850 -2.57 -9.96 -16.52
C TYR A 850 -2.13 -10.84 -17.68
N VAL A 851 -3.03 -11.14 -18.61
CA VAL A 851 -2.74 -12.00 -19.76
C VAL A 851 -3.44 -11.52 -21.03
N VAL A 852 -2.71 -11.52 -22.15
CA VAL A 852 -3.29 -11.30 -23.48
C VAL A 852 -4.06 -12.55 -23.90
N ASP A 853 -5.38 -12.40 -24.06
CA ASP A 853 -6.31 -13.45 -24.47
C ASP A 853 -6.60 -13.31 -25.97
N SER A 854 -5.61 -13.70 -26.78
CA SER A 854 -5.42 -13.18 -28.14
C SER A 854 -6.54 -13.48 -29.12
N MET A 855 -7.08 -14.69 -29.16
CA MET A 855 -8.17 -15.00 -30.10
C MET A 855 -9.51 -14.42 -29.66
N ASN A 856 -9.63 -14.01 -28.39
CA ASN A 856 -10.74 -13.20 -27.88
C ASN A 856 -10.48 -11.69 -28.00
N ASN A 857 -9.32 -11.28 -28.55
CA ASN A 857 -8.92 -9.90 -28.81
C ASN A 857 -9.08 -8.98 -27.60
N ARG A 858 -8.65 -9.44 -26.42
CA ARG A 858 -8.78 -8.72 -25.13
C ARG A 858 -7.57 -8.96 -24.23
N VAL A 859 -7.37 -8.10 -23.24
CA VAL A 859 -6.48 -8.36 -22.09
C VAL A 859 -7.33 -8.66 -20.86
N MET A 860 -7.00 -9.75 -20.16
CA MET A 860 -7.70 -10.24 -18.98
C MET A 860 -6.87 -10.03 -17.71
N ARG A 861 -7.52 -9.55 -16.64
CA ARG A 861 -6.98 -9.45 -15.27
C ARG A 861 -7.59 -10.55 -14.39
N TRP A 862 -6.74 -11.31 -13.69
CA TRP A 862 -7.08 -12.38 -12.75
C TRP A 862 -6.43 -12.09 -11.38
N PRO A 863 -7.17 -11.50 -10.42
CA PRO A 863 -6.69 -11.34 -9.05
C PRO A 863 -6.45 -12.68 -8.36
N THR A 864 -5.53 -12.70 -7.38
CA THR A 864 -5.16 -13.91 -6.63
C THR A 864 -6.38 -14.61 -6.02
N GLY A 865 -6.62 -15.86 -6.43
CA GLY A 865 -7.75 -16.67 -5.97
C GLY A 865 -9.10 -16.37 -6.63
N ALA A 866 -9.15 -15.48 -7.63
CA ALA A 866 -10.37 -15.24 -8.41
C ALA A 866 -10.74 -16.47 -9.26
N LYS A 867 -12.03 -16.83 -9.27
CA LYS A 867 -12.55 -17.98 -10.04
C LYS A 867 -12.73 -17.69 -11.53
N GLU A 868 -12.81 -16.41 -11.87
CA GLU A 868 -12.95 -15.89 -13.23
C GLU A 868 -12.20 -14.57 -13.34
N GLY A 869 -11.79 -14.20 -14.56
CA GLY A 869 -11.09 -12.96 -14.84
C GLY A 869 -12.03 -11.80 -15.19
N SER A 870 -11.44 -10.62 -15.37
CA SER A 870 -12.12 -9.42 -15.89
C SER A 870 -11.40 -8.94 -17.14
N ALA A 871 -12.14 -8.66 -18.22
CA ALA A 871 -11.56 -7.98 -19.38
C ALA A 871 -11.30 -6.51 -19.00
N ILE A 872 -10.08 -6.02 -19.21
CA ILE A 872 -9.68 -4.65 -18.84
C ILE A 872 -9.57 -3.72 -20.05
N VAL A 873 -9.14 -4.24 -21.21
CA VAL A 873 -9.14 -3.54 -22.50
C VAL A 873 -9.40 -4.53 -23.65
N GLY A 874 -9.95 -4.03 -24.76
CA GLY A 874 -10.34 -4.84 -25.91
C GLY A 874 -11.66 -5.60 -25.69
N GLY A 875 -11.83 -6.73 -26.38
CA GLY A 875 -13.05 -7.56 -26.32
C GLY A 875 -14.21 -7.04 -27.19
N ASN A 876 -14.10 -5.84 -27.76
CA ASN A 876 -15.09 -5.19 -28.63
C ASN A 876 -15.10 -5.77 -30.07
N GLY A 877 -14.88 -7.08 -30.21
CA GLY A 877 -14.57 -7.74 -31.49
C GLY A 877 -13.14 -7.49 -31.97
N TRP A 878 -12.79 -8.11 -33.11
CA TRP A 878 -11.53 -7.87 -33.80
C TRP A 878 -11.65 -6.64 -34.72
N GLY A 879 -10.55 -5.91 -34.91
CA GLY A 879 -10.51 -4.80 -35.87
C GLY A 879 -9.55 -3.67 -35.51
N LYS A 880 -9.68 -2.56 -36.23
CA LYS A 880 -8.70 -1.44 -36.28
C LYS A 880 -9.06 -0.22 -35.44
N TYR A 881 -10.23 -0.19 -34.79
CA TYR A 881 -10.59 0.91 -33.90
C TYR A 881 -9.72 0.94 -32.64
N ALA A 882 -9.75 2.05 -31.90
CA ALA A 882 -8.91 2.27 -30.71
C ALA A 882 -9.29 1.35 -29.53
N ASN A 883 -10.55 0.88 -29.47
CA ASN A 883 -11.03 -0.06 -28.46
C ASN A 883 -10.98 -1.54 -28.94
N GLN A 884 -10.27 -1.81 -30.03
CA GLN A 884 -10.14 -3.12 -30.65
C GLN A 884 -8.67 -3.53 -30.82
N PHE A 885 -8.46 -4.84 -30.89
CA PHE A 885 -7.21 -5.47 -31.29
C PHE A 885 -7.48 -6.46 -32.43
N ASP A 886 -6.42 -6.93 -33.09
CA ASP A 886 -6.47 -8.09 -33.98
C ASP A 886 -5.25 -8.99 -33.70
N ASN A 887 -5.53 -10.12 -33.01
CA ASN A 887 -4.55 -11.10 -32.53
C ASN A 887 -3.40 -10.46 -31.72
N PRO A 888 -3.69 -9.69 -30.66
CA PRO A 888 -2.67 -9.04 -29.84
C PRO A 888 -1.72 -10.09 -29.21
N ARG A 889 -0.45 -9.74 -28.97
CA ARG A 889 0.58 -10.74 -28.61
C ARG A 889 1.23 -10.56 -27.25
N ASP A 890 1.55 -9.34 -26.87
CA ASP A 890 2.39 -9.09 -25.69
C ASP A 890 1.94 -7.82 -24.97
N LEU A 891 2.21 -7.75 -23.66
CA LEU A 891 1.75 -6.66 -22.80
C LEU A 891 2.86 -6.17 -21.87
N SER A 892 2.90 -4.86 -21.61
CA SER A 892 3.82 -4.25 -20.65
C SER A 892 3.16 -3.10 -19.88
N PHE A 893 3.71 -2.74 -18.73
CA PHE A 893 3.25 -1.61 -17.92
C PHE A 893 4.36 -0.58 -17.73
N ASP A 894 4.05 0.71 -17.85
CA ASP A 894 4.97 1.75 -17.36
C ASP A 894 4.86 1.94 -15.84
N ARG A 895 5.73 2.78 -15.26
CA ARG A 895 5.77 3.06 -13.82
C ARG A 895 4.49 3.71 -13.25
N GLN A 896 3.55 4.15 -14.09
CA GLN A 896 2.25 4.69 -13.66
C GLN A 896 1.11 3.65 -13.77
N GLY A 897 1.40 2.44 -14.28
CA GLY A 897 0.39 1.40 -14.52
C GLY A 897 -0.33 1.51 -15.86
N ASN A 898 0.09 2.42 -16.75
CA ASN A 898 -0.47 2.48 -18.10
C ASN A 898 -0.06 1.20 -18.86
N LEU A 899 -1.03 0.60 -19.55
CA LEU A 899 -0.90 -0.68 -20.23
C LEU A 899 -0.52 -0.48 -21.70
N TYR A 900 0.55 -1.14 -22.15
CA TYR A 900 1.04 -1.13 -23.52
C TYR A 900 0.83 -2.52 -24.12
N VAL A 901 0.17 -2.62 -25.29
CA VAL A 901 -0.18 -3.90 -25.93
C VAL A 901 0.31 -3.93 -27.37
N THR A 902 1.03 -4.99 -27.77
CA THR A 902 1.35 -5.25 -29.18
C THR A 902 0.14 -5.83 -29.90
N ASP A 903 -0.33 -5.12 -30.92
CA ASP A 903 -1.54 -5.40 -31.68
C ASP A 903 -1.13 -5.88 -33.07
N MET A 904 -0.87 -7.19 -33.16
CA MET A 904 0.03 -7.77 -34.16
C MET A 904 -0.48 -7.65 -35.60
N VAL A 905 -1.75 -7.96 -35.87
CA VAL A 905 -2.32 -7.87 -37.24
C VAL A 905 -2.69 -6.43 -37.59
N ASN A 906 -2.73 -5.53 -36.61
CA ASN A 906 -2.89 -4.09 -36.82
C ASN A 906 -1.56 -3.33 -36.91
N HIS A 907 -0.41 -4.02 -36.83
CA HIS A 907 0.93 -3.45 -37.04
C HIS A 907 1.23 -2.23 -36.13
N ARG A 908 0.81 -2.30 -34.87
CA ARG A 908 0.90 -1.17 -33.91
C ARG A 908 1.14 -1.62 -32.47
N VAL A 909 1.59 -0.69 -31.64
CA VAL A 909 1.53 -0.77 -30.18
C VAL A 909 0.54 0.28 -29.69
N GLN A 910 -0.41 -0.13 -28.84
CA GLN A 910 -1.39 0.77 -28.23
C GLN A 910 -1.10 0.94 -26.73
N GLN A 911 -1.11 2.18 -26.24
CA GLN A 911 -1.14 2.52 -24.82
C GLN A 911 -2.59 2.76 -24.38
N PHE A 912 -2.96 2.23 -23.23
CA PHE A 912 -4.19 2.54 -22.50
C PHE A 912 -3.79 3.08 -21.12
N SER A 913 -4.31 4.25 -20.75
CA SER A 913 -4.01 4.87 -19.45
C SER A 913 -4.94 4.32 -18.37
N ILE A 914 -4.56 4.40 -17.09
CA ILE A 914 -5.50 4.18 -15.98
C ILE A 914 -6.48 5.38 -15.89
N GLU A 915 -7.74 5.11 -15.55
CA GLU A 915 -8.80 6.09 -15.24
C GLU A 915 -8.95 6.35 -13.73
#